data_AF-A0A7K4BYZ7-F1
#
_entry.id   AF-A0A7K4BYZ7-F1
#
_cell.length_a   1.000
_cell.length_b   1.000
_cell.length_c   1.000
_cell.angle_alpha   90.00
_cell.angle_beta   90.00
_cell.angle_gamma   90.00
#
_symmetry.space_group_name_H-M   'P 1'
#
loop_
_entity.id
_entity.type
_entity.pdbx_description
1 polymer ?
#
loop_
_entity_poly.entity_id
_entity_poly.type
_entity_poly.pdbx_seq_one_letter_code
_entity_poly.pdbx_strand_id
1 'polypeptide(L)'
;MVFGKKRAKLFHKNALLGQTTIETLIIFSVSLLIITVILGMAFNHLQTQRDFEQRKLGEFALNTLATEINDAYFLGPGTTKTIVLTLPELTNLRKSFIHKNDLVLNVAGTDLFKTTVVDVKGNWPTTTGEYSFRIVAFPDFVSINVDSIEFNPKKIQEKILQSSEKKINLTITNNSDSVKTFNLSVIPFSSNKATISIDNSYGNFSINPSESTTIPITLHCLYDSSGTYVGGINFVSDLTMTYPIVVTCESAQEKLSIYPGTRSVTNYAELKNKQIFSVCNNSANDLFVDTLIDGNLYLVSSTAKKVFVPKHSCTPLDLNLFSNNAGFFSGKLKIFSAGYNSFSNIDSNFLPLPIHYFFKSVLDNNLNNWFSFGNNTKQRENDFVWIATGELDWNKDKNFAVNGDGWDQNLIAYYNFNTKIQQDGNWVVLDLARGNDGNLMNEANIVEGGVWDSNAIEFDGVDDYFDLNYESLIVVPDGTFSGWVFRKDNSRSMIFSLTGTQNSFNEFSIDVDDSNRFGLSIKKDNSFSLSLDVNYPRIDSNKWYHFAVVCGNGGNKVFINGEKISSEHLIYSNGNSSTTSCFSTPNDINSARIGSRDTGVHTGPGTTYDTYFNGLIDEVSVWDRNLSDGEIFALYNSSVVAKFVDKNIVDAGVVVDWNSIQINSNFDYGFGDTVGVSSVDMNVYSCDDPFCEVKTSFNYLADLNSGSFFPITINDSQYIGFDVYFKLIEKYSSYGDYNYAGSFLKDLNIAYKQRTEQ
;
A
#
# COMPACT_ATOMS: atom_id res chain seq x y z
N MET A 1 -10.12 29.41 -85.83
CA MET A 1 -11.26 29.39 -84.90
C MET A 1 -10.91 28.48 -83.73
N VAL A 2 -10.86 29.06 -82.53
CA VAL A 2 -11.06 28.48 -81.18
C VAL A 2 -10.10 27.37 -80.65
N PHE A 3 -9.20 27.82 -79.75
CA PHE A 3 -8.74 27.29 -78.45
C PHE A 3 -8.92 25.81 -78.03
N GLY A 4 -7.86 25.23 -77.44
CA GLY A 4 -7.99 24.47 -76.18
C GLY A 4 -7.00 23.33 -75.89
N LYS A 5 -6.40 23.40 -74.68
CA LYS A 5 -6.02 22.30 -73.75
C LYS A 5 -4.70 21.49 -73.88
N LYS A 6 -3.91 21.71 -72.81
CA LYS A 6 -3.33 20.74 -71.83
C LYS A 6 -2.12 19.84 -72.19
N ARG A 7 -1.00 20.26 -71.59
CA ARG A 7 0.13 19.50 -71.01
C ARG A 7 -0.24 18.13 -70.42
N ALA A 8 0.63 17.13 -70.66
CA ALA A 8 1.21 16.27 -69.62
C ALA A 8 2.42 15.46 -70.12
N LYS A 9 3.42 15.34 -69.21
CA LYS A 9 4.38 14.23 -68.98
C LYS A 9 5.69 14.11 -69.80
N LEU A 10 6.82 14.23 -69.07
CA LEU A 10 7.82 13.17 -68.72
C LEU A 10 9.29 13.66 -68.73
N PHE A 11 10.05 13.17 -67.73
CA PHE A 11 11.53 13.17 -67.54
C PHE A 11 12.24 14.31 -66.79
N HIS A 12 12.38 14.16 -65.46
CA HIS A 12 13.70 14.08 -64.82
C HIS A 12 13.64 13.19 -63.57
N LYS A 13 14.49 12.16 -63.54
CA LYS A 13 14.62 11.11 -62.54
C LYS A 13 16.04 11.18 -61.98
N ASN A 14 16.21 10.89 -60.69
CA ASN A 14 17.45 10.50 -60.00
C ASN A 14 18.44 11.61 -59.56
N ALA A 15 18.14 12.27 -58.44
CA ALA A 15 19.14 12.78 -57.50
C ALA A 15 18.41 13.05 -56.18
N LEU A 16 18.57 12.20 -55.15
CA LEU A 16 18.24 12.52 -53.74
C LEU A 16 18.39 11.31 -52.78
N LEU A 17 18.62 10.08 -53.24
CA LEU A 17 18.77 8.90 -52.36
C LEU A 17 20.21 8.57 -51.92
N GLY A 18 21.22 9.31 -52.38
CA GLY A 18 22.62 9.13 -51.97
C GLY A 18 23.15 10.19 -50.99
N GLN A 19 22.36 11.23 -50.71
CA GLN A 19 22.81 12.39 -49.94
C GLN A 19 22.62 12.20 -48.42
N THR A 20 21.54 11.53 -48.02
CA THR A 20 21.24 11.24 -46.60
C THR A 20 22.19 10.21 -46.00
N THR A 21 22.67 9.23 -46.76
CA THR A 21 23.62 8.21 -46.28
C THR A 21 25.01 8.77 -46.04
N ILE A 22 25.46 9.74 -46.86
CA ILE A 22 26.76 10.38 -46.69
C ILE A 22 26.75 11.33 -45.49
N GLU A 23 25.69 12.11 -45.31
CA GLU A 23 25.55 13.02 -44.16
C GLU A 23 25.54 12.25 -42.83
N THR A 24 24.81 11.14 -42.72
CA THR A 24 24.81 10.31 -41.50
C THR A 24 26.18 9.69 -41.24
N LEU A 25 26.90 9.26 -42.28
CA LEU A 25 28.24 8.67 -42.14
C LEU A 25 29.28 9.71 -41.72
N ILE A 26 29.15 10.95 -42.19
CA ILE A 26 29.98 12.09 -41.76
C ILE A 26 29.68 12.44 -40.29
N ILE A 27 28.41 12.54 -39.90
CA ILE A 27 28.01 12.82 -38.50
C ILE A 27 28.52 11.73 -37.56
N PHE A 28 28.42 10.45 -37.96
CA PHE A 28 28.96 9.34 -37.17
C PHE A 28 30.48 9.41 -37.05
N SER A 29 31.19 9.72 -38.14
CA SER A 29 32.65 9.85 -38.15
C SER A 29 33.13 11.02 -37.28
N VAL A 30 32.44 12.17 -37.34
CA VAL A 30 32.74 13.34 -36.50
C VAL A 30 32.43 13.06 -35.03
N SER A 31 31.30 12.39 -34.73
CA SER A 31 30.96 11.98 -33.37
C SER A 31 32.00 11.03 -32.79
N LEU A 32 32.47 10.05 -33.58
CA LEU A 32 33.51 9.12 -33.15
C LEU A 32 34.85 9.82 -32.90
N LEU A 33 35.20 10.80 -33.73
CA LEU A 33 36.40 11.64 -33.53
C LEU A 33 36.31 12.41 -32.21
N ILE A 34 35.16 13.04 -31.93
CA ILE A 34 34.92 13.79 -30.69
C ILE A 34 35.03 12.87 -29.47
N ILE A 35 34.41 11.69 -29.52
CA ILE A 35 34.49 10.69 -28.43
C ILE A 35 35.95 10.25 -28.22
N THR A 36 36.71 10.02 -29.28
CA THR A 36 38.12 9.62 -29.19
C THR A 36 38.97 10.71 -28.53
N VAL A 37 38.72 11.98 -28.86
CA VAL A 37 39.39 13.13 -28.24
C VAL A 37 39.04 13.23 -26.76
N ILE A 38 37.76 13.09 -26.38
CA ILE A 38 37.30 13.13 -24.99
C ILE A 38 37.92 11.99 -24.18
N LEU A 39 37.92 10.76 -24.70
CA LEU A 39 38.54 9.60 -24.05
C LEU A 39 40.06 9.80 -23.88
N GLY A 40 40.74 10.39 -24.88
CA GLY A 40 42.16 10.74 -24.78
C GLY A 40 42.43 11.77 -23.67
N MET A 41 41.60 12.80 -23.55
CA MET A 41 41.71 13.79 -22.46
C MET A 41 41.44 13.17 -21.09
N ALA A 42 40.41 12.33 -20.96
CA ALA A 42 40.08 11.63 -19.72
C ALA A 42 41.20 10.70 -19.27
N PHE A 43 41.81 9.95 -20.20
CA PHE A 43 42.95 9.08 -19.91
C PHE A 43 44.16 9.88 -19.42
N ASN A 44 44.50 11.00 -20.09
CA ASN A 44 45.58 11.89 -19.65
C ASN A 44 45.32 12.48 -18.27
N HIS A 45 44.07 12.84 -17.96
CA HIS A 45 43.70 13.34 -16.64
C HIS A 45 43.89 12.27 -15.55
N LEU A 46 43.44 11.03 -15.80
CA LEU A 46 43.61 9.91 -14.86
C LEU A 46 45.09 9.58 -14.61
N GLN A 47 45.94 9.61 -15.65
CA GLN A 47 47.38 9.41 -15.48
C GLN A 47 48.01 10.54 -14.64
N THR A 48 47.62 11.79 -14.89
CA THR A 48 48.12 12.95 -14.13
C THR A 48 47.70 12.87 -12.65
N GLN A 49 46.47 12.45 -12.36
CA GLN A 49 45.99 12.24 -10.99
C GLN A 49 46.76 11.11 -10.30
N ARG A 50 46.99 9.98 -10.98
CA ARG A 50 47.79 8.88 -10.44
C ARG A 50 49.22 9.33 -10.11
N ASP A 51 49.88 10.03 -11.02
CA ASP A 51 51.24 10.54 -10.79
C ASP A 51 51.29 11.51 -9.60
N PHE A 52 50.28 12.36 -9.45
CA PHE A 52 50.17 13.30 -8.33
C PHE A 52 50.00 12.57 -6.98
N GLU A 53 49.14 11.56 -6.90
CA GLU A 53 48.97 10.76 -5.69
C GLU A 53 50.25 9.99 -5.31
N GLN A 54 50.93 9.39 -6.30
CA GLN A 54 52.18 8.68 -6.07
C GLN A 54 53.28 9.62 -5.54
N ARG A 55 53.36 10.85 -6.05
CA ARG A 55 54.31 11.86 -5.54
C ARG A 55 54.00 12.26 -4.10
N LYS A 56 52.73 12.47 -3.73
CA LYS A 56 52.34 12.75 -2.35
C LYS A 56 52.76 11.63 -1.38
N LEU A 57 52.57 10.38 -1.78
CA LEU A 57 53.03 9.23 -0.99
C LEU A 57 54.56 9.22 -0.82
N GLY A 58 55.30 9.55 -1.89
CA GLY A 58 56.76 9.67 -1.86
C GLY A 58 57.25 10.79 -0.94
N GLU A 59 56.62 11.96 -1.00
CA GLU A 59 56.93 13.08 -0.10
C GLU A 59 56.65 12.71 1.36
N PHE A 60 55.52 12.04 1.63
CA PHE A 60 55.18 11.57 2.97
C PHE A 60 56.23 10.58 3.50
N ALA A 61 56.65 9.60 2.68
CA ALA A 61 57.68 8.63 3.06
C ALA A 61 59.02 9.32 3.37
N LEU A 62 59.47 10.25 2.52
CA LEU A 62 60.72 11.01 2.73
C LEU A 62 60.67 11.87 3.99
N ASN A 63 59.56 12.60 4.21
CA ASN A 63 59.41 13.45 5.39
C ASN A 63 59.40 12.61 6.68
N THR A 64 58.71 11.47 6.67
CA THR A 64 58.64 10.55 7.82
C THR A 64 60.02 9.99 8.12
N LEU A 65 60.72 9.44 7.11
CA LEU A 65 62.07 8.91 7.27
C LEU A 65 63.05 9.95 7.81
N ALA A 66 63.05 11.15 7.23
CA ALA A 66 63.95 12.23 7.65
C ALA A 66 63.69 12.66 9.10
N THR A 67 62.42 12.73 9.51
CA THR A 67 62.03 13.09 10.88
C THR A 67 62.55 12.04 11.86
N GLU A 68 62.33 10.76 11.56
CA GLU A 68 62.72 9.66 12.44
C GLU A 68 64.25 9.49 12.53
N ILE A 69 64.97 9.78 11.45
CA ILE A 69 66.44 9.88 11.45
C ILE A 69 66.92 11.00 12.37
N ASN A 70 66.33 12.20 12.25
CA ASN A 70 66.71 13.34 13.07
C ASN A 70 66.43 13.06 14.55
N ASP A 71 65.29 12.45 14.86
CA ASP A 71 64.92 12.05 16.22
C ASP A 71 65.88 11.00 16.79
N ALA A 72 66.21 9.96 16.02
CA ALA A 72 67.15 8.93 16.45
C ALA A 72 68.53 9.53 16.76
N TYR A 73 68.98 10.49 15.95
CA TYR A 73 70.23 11.22 16.20
C TYR A 73 70.15 12.07 17.47
N PHE A 74 69.06 12.80 17.67
CA PHE A 74 68.87 13.65 18.84
C PHE A 74 68.85 12.86 20.15
N LEU A 75 68.32 11.64 20.15
CA LEU A 75 68.33 10.73 21.30
C LEU A 75 69.73 10.18 21.65
N GLY A 76 70.70 10.31 20.74
CA GLY A 76 72.10 10.01 20.97
C GLY A 76 72.57 8.64 20.46
N PRO A 77 73.90 8.41 20.43
CA PRO A 77 74.50 7.21 19.86
C PRO A 77 74.02 5.92 20.53
N GLY A 78 73.75 4.89 19.72
CA GLY A 78 73.18 3.61 20.15
C GLY A 78 71.65 3.56 20.09
N THR A 79 70.97 4.69 19.90
CA THR A 79 69.53 4.72 19.67
C THR A 79 69.18 3.92 18.43
N THR A 80 68.26 2.98 18.58
CA THR A 80 67.70 2.19 17.47
C THR A 80 66.21 2.48 17.37
N LYS A 81 65.74 2.86 16.18
CA LYS A 81 64.32 2.97 15.84
C LYS A 81 64.00 2.05 14.66
N THR A 82 62.77 1.56 14.61
CA THR A 82 62.27 0.78 13.48
C THR A 82 61.01 1.44 12.97
N ILE A 83 60.97 1.74 11.67
CA ILE A 83 59.83 2.41 11.04
C ILE A 83 59.40 1.64 9.80
N VAL A 84 58.09 1.61 9.55
CA VAL A 84 57.53 0.99 8.35
C VAL A 84 57.18 2.10 7.36
N LEU A 85 57.72 2.00 6.15
CA LEU A 85 57.49 2.98 5.08
C LEU A 85 57.04 2.28 3.80
N THR A 86 56.06 2.89 3.12
CA THR A 86 55.61 2.44 1.80
C THR A 86 56.26 3.31 0.72
N LEU A 87 57.09 2.71 -0.12
CA LEU A 87 57.65 3.35 -1.31
C LEU A 87 56.62 3.29 -2.45
N PRO A 88 56.27 4.43 -3.10
CA PRO A 88 55.28 4.50 -4.17
C PRO A 88 55.61 3.53 -5.32
N GLU A 89 54.58 2.99 -5.98
CA GLU A 89 54.74 2.03 -7.08
C GLU A 89 55.52 2.61 -8.27
N LEU A 90 55.33 3.91 -8.55
CA LEU A 90 56.00 4.61 -9.66
C LEU A 90 57.38 5.15 -9.29
N THR A 91 58.01 4.61 -8.24
CA THR A 91 59.36 5.02 -7.81
C THR A 91 60.42 4.35 -8.68
N ASN A 92 61.30 5.16 -9.28
CA ASN A 92 62.47 4.66 -9.99
C ASN A 92 63.67 4.57 -9.05
N LEU A 93 63.81 3.42 -8.38
CA LEU A 93 64.85 3.17 -7.38
C LEU A 93 66.27 3.20 -7.93
N ARG A 94 66.47 3.10 -9.26
CA ARG A 94 67.78 3.28 -9.89
C ARG A 94 68.21 4.74 -9.96
N LYS A 95 67.25 5.67 -9.90
CA LYS A 95 67.47 7.12 -9.87
C LYS A 95 67.32 7.71 -8.46
N SER A 96 66.78 6.93 -7.52
CA SER A 96 66.73 7.29 -6.10
C SER A 96 68.07 6.99 -5.43
N PHE A 97 68.53 7.86 -4.54
CA PHE A 97 69.78 7.68 -3.81
C PHE A 97 69.75 8.39 -2.46
N ILE A 98 70.74 8.07 -1.63
CA ILE A 98 71.01 8.75 -0.37
C ILE A 98 72.43 9.28 -0.47
N HIS A 99 72.60 10.58 -0.26
CA HIS A 99 73.90 11.21 -0.34
C HIS A 99 74.08 12.19 0.80
N LYS A 100 75.04 11.91 1.69
CA LYS A 100 75.25 12.67 2.93
C LYS A 100 73.94 12.76 3.71
N ASN A 101 73.41 13.96 3.92
CA ASN A 101 72.15 14.19 4.61
C ASN A 101 70.95 14.36 3.67
N ASP A 102 71.10 14.15 2.35
CA ASP A 102 69.99 14.23 1.40
C ASP A 102 69.42 12.84 1.08
N LEU A 103 68.12 12.70 1.30
CA LEU A 103 67.32 11.54 0.91
C LEU A 103 66.58 11.89 -0.39
N VAL A 104 66.84 11.16 -1.48
CA VAL A 104 66.25 11.45 -2.81
C VAL A 104 65.46 10.25 -3.32
N LEU A 105 64.20 10.47 -3.70
CA LEU A 105 63.35 9.50 -4.40
C LEU A 105 62.86 10.06 -5.75
N ASN A 106 63.13 9.35 -6.84
CA ASN A 106 62.52 9.67 -8.14
C ASN A 106 61.15 8.99 -8.24
N VAL A 107 60.05 9.74 -8.20
CA VAL A 107 58.68 9.21 -8.24
C VAL A 107 57.89 9.82 -9.40
N ALA A 108 57.30 8.96 -10.24
CA ALA A 108 56.56 9.38 -11.43
C ALA A 108 57.36 10.40 -12.28
N GLY A 109 58.66 10.14 -12.44
CA GLY A 109 59.60 10.96 -13.23
C GLY A 109 60.11 12.24 -12.56
N THR A 110 59.70 12.55 -11.33
CA THR A 110 60.13 13.75 -10.59
C THR A 110 61.01 13.39 -9.40
N ASP A 111 62.08 14.14 -9.16
CA ASP A 111 62.94 13.97 -7.97
C ASP A 111 62.31 14.67 -6.76
N LEU A 112 61.93 13.88 -5.77
CA LEU A 112 61.53 14.33 -4.45
C LEU A 112 62.74 14.21 -3.54
N PHE A 113 63.00 15.19 -2.70
CA PHE A 113 64.12 15.12 -1.76
C PHE A 113 63.81 15.73 -0.40
N LYS A 114 64.50 15.23 0.62
CA LYS A 114 64.44 15.76 1.98
C LYS A 114 65.80 15.68 2.65
N THR A 115 66.19 16.76 3.31
CA THR A 115 67.48 16.88 4.00
C THR A 115 67.33 16.62 5.50
N THR A 116 68.20 15.79 6.07
CA THR A 116 68.31 15.50 7.51
C THR A 116 69.34 16.41 8.17
N VAL A 117 69.32 16.48 9.50
CA VAL A 117 70.30 17.27 10.29
C VAL A 117 71.66 16.56 10.43
N VAL A 118 71.73 15.29 10.03
CA VAL A 118 72.89 14.41 10.16
C VAL A 118 73.06 13.58 8.89
N ASP A 119 74.30 13.20 8.58
CA ASP A 119 74.60 12.30 7.47
C ASP A 119 73.92 10.94 7.64
N VAL A 120 73.40 10.39 6.55
CA VAL A 120 72.70 9.12 6.49
C VAL A 120 73.53 8.14 5.67
N LYS A 121 73.76 6.95 6.22
CA LYS A 121 74.39 5.83 5.51
C LYS A 121 73.41 4.70 5.33
N GLY A 122 73.18 4.30 4.09
CA GLY A 122 72.29 3.20 3.75
C GLY A 122 71.88 3.29 2.29
N ASN A 123 71.13 2.29 1.83
CA ASN A 123 70.62 2.23 0.48
C ASN A 123 69.09 2.14 0.51
N TRP A 124 68.44 2.70 -0.50
CA TRP A 124 67.05 2.38 -0.78
C TRP A 124 66.90 0.88 -1.11
N PRO A 125 65.76 0.25 -0.80
CA PRO A 125 65.42 -1.07 -1.31
C PRO A 125 65.53 -1.15 -2.84
N THR A 126 65.67 -2.37 -3.36
CA THR A 126 65.75 -2.62 -4.81
C THR A 126 64.39 -2.69 -5.50
N THR A 127 63.32 -2.82 -4.72
CA THR A 127 61.92 -2.92 -5.18
C THR A 127 61.01 -1.94 -4.43
N THR A 128 59.84 -1.64 -4.99
CA THR A 128 58.85 -0.73 -4.37
C THR A 128 57.88 -1.49 -3.46
N GLY A 129 57.15 -0.75 -2.62
CA GLY A 129 56.22 -1.31 -1.64
C GLY A 129 56.63 -1.03 -0.19
N GLU A 130 56.13 -1.82 0.74
CA GLU A 130 56.31 -1.62 2.17
C GLU A 130 57.61 -2.26 2.70
N TYR A 131 58.38 -1.52 3.49
CA TYR A 131 59.64 -1.95 4.09
C TYR A 131 59.77 -1.49 5.54
N SER A 132 60.41 -2.33 6.36
CA SER A 132 60.85 -1.97 7.70
C SER A 132 62.29 -1.44 7.64
N PHE A 133 62.46 -0.16 7.95
CA PHE A 133 63.75 0.49 8.07
C PHE A 133 64.18 0.49 9.53
N ARG A 134 65.32 -0.14 9.79
CA ARG A 134 66.03 -0.03 11.05
C ARG A 134 66.99 1.15 10.98
N ILE A 135 66.77 2.12 11.84
CA ILE A 135 67.52 3.36 11.98
C ILE A 135 68.40 3.22 13.22
N VAL A 136 69.71 3.37 13.08
CA VAL A 136 70.67 3.29 14.18
C VAL A 136 71.52 4.55 14.21
N ALA A 137 71.49 5.27 15.33
CA ALA A 137 72.27 6.48 15.53
C ALA A 137 73.71 6.16 15.95
N PHE A 138 74.68 6.75 15.25
CA PHE A 138 76.10 6.77 15.60
C PHE A 138 76.52 8.21 15.93
N PRO A 139 77.72 8.44 16.50
CA PRO A 139 78.17 9.79 16.85
C PRO A 139 78.12 10.79 15.70
N ASP A 140 78.49 10.37 14.48
CA ASP A 140 78.68 11.26 13.35
C ASP A 140 77.70 11.03 12.19
N PHE A 141 76.90 9.96 12.24
CA PHE A 141 75.95 9.61 11.18
C PHE A 141 74.82 8.73 11.71
N VAL A 142 73.75 8.58 10.93
CA VAL A 142 72.69 7.61 11.17
C VAL A 142 72.74 6.54 10.09
N SER A 143 72.81 5.27 10.49
CA SER A 143 72.68 4.15 9.56
C SER A 143 71.21 3.83 9.36
N ILE A 144 70.79 3.66 8.12
CA ILE A 144 69.54 3.00 7.79
C ILE A 144 69.85 1.66 7.14
N ASN A 145 69.31 0.59 7.71
CA ASN A 145 69.38 -0.75 7.15
C ASN A 145 67.96 -1.25 6.94
N VAL A 146 67.76 -1.95 5.84
CA VAL A 146 66.53 -2.70 5.61
C VAL A 146 66.80 -4.08 6.17
N ASP A 147 66.20 -4.44 7.30
CA ASP A 147 66.24 -5.82 7.78
C ASP A 147 65.44 -6.66 6.76
N SER A 148 66.13 -7.35 5.87
CA SER A 148 65.58 -7.83 4.60
C SER A 148 65.01 -9.25 4.71
N ILE A 149 64.28 -9.53 5.78
CA ILE A 149 63.42 -10.71 5.79
C ILE A 149 62.21 -10.40 4.90
N GLU A 150 62.12 -11.13 3.80
CA GLU A 150 61.01 -10.98 2.86
C GLU A 150 59.96 -12.06 3.09
N PHE A 151 58.72 -11.63 3.25
CA PHE A 151 57.56 -12.51 3.33
C PHE A 151 56.82 -12.51 1.99
N ASN A 152 56.53 -13.69 1.46
CA ASN A 152 55.71 -13.88 0.29
C ASN A 152 54.58 -14.87 0.59
N PRO A 153 53.29 -14.47 0.55
CA PRO A 153 52.81 -13.12 0.26
C PRO A 153 53.21 -12.10 1.35
N LYS A 154 53.21 -10.80 1.03
CA LYS A 154 53.56 -9.71 1.98
C LYS A 154 52.55 -9.53 3.11
N LYS A 155 51.29 -9.89 2.87
CA LYS A 155 50.19 -9.96 3.84
C LYS A 155 49.25 -11.10 3.45
N ILE A 156 48.60 -11.73 4.43
CA ILE A 156 47.50 -12.67 4.17
C ILE A 156 46.18 -11.96 4.46
N GLN A 157 45.36 -11.79 3.43
CA GLN A 157 43.99 -11.30 3.54
C GLN A 157 43.08 -12.25 2.80
N GLU A 158 42.26 -12.99 3.54
CA GLU A 158 41.52 -14.10 2.96
C GLU A 158 40.05 -14.11 3.35
N LYS A 159 39.23 -14.57 2.41
CA LYS A 159 37.81 -14.82 2.59
C LYS A 159 37.61 -16.33 2.71
N ILE A 160 37.02 -16.77 3.82
CA ILE A 160 36.80 -18.17 4.14
C ILE A 160 35.33 -18.34 4.57
N LEU A 161 34.68 -19.40 4.09
CA LEU A 161 33.32 -19.73 4.49
C LEU A 161 33.30 -20.31 5.92
N GLN A 162 32.24 -20.06 6.68
CA GLN A 162 31.99 -20.74 7.95
C GLN A 162 32.13 -22.27 7.85
N SER A 163 32.68 -22.89 8.90
CA SER A 163 32.97 -24.33 8.96
C SER A 163 33.88 -24.83 7.83
N SER A 164 34.73 -23.97 7.29
CA SER A 164 35.74 -24.31 6.28
C SER A 164 37.14 -23.94 6.77
N GLU A 165 38.13 -24.52 6.12
CA GLU A 165 39.54 -24.24 6.33
C GLU A 165 40.21 -23.84 5.00
N LYS A 166 41.21 -22.97 5.08
CA LYS A 166 42.04 -22.61 3.94
C LYS A 166 43.51 -22.77 4.30
N LYS A 167 44.25 -23.48 3.45
CA LYS A 167 45.70 -23.69 3.57
C LYS A 167 46.44 -22.72 2.66
N ILE A 168 47.45 -22.06 3.22
CA ILE A 168 48.22 -21.02 2.55
C ILE A 168 49.68 -21.26 2.87
N ASN A 169 50.53 -21.13 1.86
CA ASN A 169 51.97 -21.24 2.02
C ASN A 169 52.56 -19.84 2.20
N LEU A 170 53.23 -19.60 3.32
CA LEU A 170 54.02 -18.40 3.59
C LEU A 170 55.50 -18.71 3.36
N THR A 171 56.09 -18.11 2.34
CA THR A 171 57.52 -18.21 2.08
C THR A 171 58.25 -17.06 2.76
N ILE A 172 59.30 -17.39 3.51
CA ILE A 172 60.17 -16.46 4.22
C ILE A 172 61.54 -16.56 3.58
N THR A 173 62.09 -15.45 3.10
CA THR A 173 63.42 -15.39 2.49
C THR A 173 64.34 -14.54 3.34
N ASN A 174 65.52 -15.07 3.66
CA ASN A 174 66.54 -14.34 4.38
C ASN A 174 67.45 -13.62 3.39
N ASN A 175 67.16 -12.35 3.06
CA ASN A 175 68.02 -11.55 2.19
C ASN A 175 69.14 -10.83 2.98
N SER A 176 69.41 -11.23 4.23
CA SER A 176 70.51 -10.67 5.03
C SER A 176 71.78 -11.50 4.87
N ASP A 177 72.93 -10.91 5.23
CA ASP A 177 74.24 -11.56 5.12
C ASP A 177 74.56 -12.53 6.28
N SER A 178 73.60 -12.76 7.19
CA SER A 178 73.77 -13.60 8.38
C SER A 178 72.66 -14.64 8.52
N VAL A 179 72.95 -15.79 9.13
CA VAL A 179 71.91 -16.79 9.48
C VAL A 179 70.90 -16.17 10.43
N LYS A 180 69.60 -16.39 10.17
CA LYS A 180 68.52 -15.91 11.03
C LYS A 180 67.75 -17.08 11.63
N THR A 181 67.69 -17.11 12.95
CA THR A 181 66.95 -18.11 13.73
C THR A 181 65.66 -17.52 14.24
N PHE A 182 64.54 -18.21 14.01
CA PHE A 182 63.20 -17.78 14.39
C PHE A 182 62.54 -18.77 15.32
N ASN A 183 61.95 -18.25 16.39
CA ASN A 183 60.97 -18.93 17.22
C ASN A 183 59.57 -18.39 16.90
N LEU A 184 58.65 -19.27 16.55
CA LEU A 184 57.33 -18.88 16.09
C LEU A 184 56.33 -18.95 17.24
N SER A 185 55.55 -17.88 17.36
CA SER A 185 54.35 -17.88 18.21
C SER A 185 53.16 -17.34 17.44
N VAL A 186 52.04 -18.04 17.52
CA VAL A 186 50.78 -17.59 16.90
C VAL A 186 50.18 -16.50 17.78
N ILE A 187 49.82 -15.37 17.16
CA ILE A 187 48.92 -14.40 17.77
C ILE A 187 47.50 -14.88 17.44
N PRO A 188 46.71 -15.32 18.43
CA PRO A 188 45.34 -15.74 18.17
C PRO A 188 44.56 -14.56 17.58
N PHE A 189 43.54 -14.89 16.79
CA PHE A 189 42.61 -13.87 16.30
C PHE A 189 41.94 -13.14 17.48
N SER A 190 41.44 -11.93 17.21
CA SER A 190 40.66 -11.11 18.16
C SER A 190 39.49 -11.84 18.84
N SER A 191 39.06 -12.98 18.29
CA SER A 191 38.06 -13.87 18.87
C SER A 191 38.41 -15.34 18.54
N ASN A 192 38.01 -16.26 19.42
CA ASN A 192 38.19 -17.71 19.25
C ASN A 192 37.30 -18.33 18.16
N LYS A 193 36.47 -17.52 17.48
CA LYS A 193 35.61 -17.95 16.37
C LYS A 193 36.37 -18.19 15.06
N ALA A 194 37.60 -17.70 14.96
CA ALA A 194 38.54 -18.10 13.92
C ALA A 194 39.82 -18.59 14.59
N THR A 195 40.55 -19.52 13.96
CA THR A 195 41.83 -20.01 14.47
C THR A 195 42.90 -20.06 13.38
N ILE A 196 44.15 -19.89 13.81
CA ILE A 196 45.35 -20.06 12.99
C ILE A 196 46.07 -21.30 13.52
N SER A 197 46.39 -22.23 12.62
CA SER A 197 47.16 -23.43 12.91
C SER A 197 48.41 -23.44 12.05
N ILE A 198 49.54 -23.74 12.68
CA ILE A 198 50.84 -23.96 12.03
C ILE A 198 51.31 -25.32 12.52
N ASP A 199 51.94 -26.09 11.64
CA ASP A 199 52.55 -27.36 12.04
C ASP A 199 53.63 -27.12 13.11
N ASN A 200 53.56 -27.89 14.20
CA ASN A 200 54.46 -27.80 15.35
C ASN A 200 55.93 -28.09 14.98
N SER A 201 56.19 -28.69 13.82
CA SER A 201 57.54 -28.89 13.28
C SER A 201 58.28 -27.59 12.97
N TYR A 202 57.59 -26.45 12.87
CA TYR A 202 58.17 -25.12 12.57
C TYR A 202 58.35 -24.22 13.80
N GLY A 203 58.26 -24.76 15.03
CA GLY A 203 58.38 -23.97 16.26
C GLY A 203 59.72 -23.23 16.43
N ASN A 204 60.82 -23.82 15.95
CA ASN A 204 62.13 -23.16 15.88
C ASN A 204 62.88 -23.60 14.62
N PHE A 205 63.27 -22.65 13.76
CA PHE A 205 64.05 -22.94 12.56
C PHE A 205 65.06 -21.82 12.24
N SER A 206 66.05 -22.13 11.41
CA SER A 206 67.03 -21.14 10.93
C SER A 206 67.04 -21.09 9.42
N ILE A 207 67.20 -19.90 8.85
CA ILE A 207 67.32 -19.67 7.41
C ILE A 207 68.71 -19.09 7.14
N ASN A 208 69.50 -19.73 6.28
CA ASN A 208 70.81 -19.20 5.90
C ASN A 208 70.67 -17.97 4.97
N PRO A 209 71.73 -17.16 4.81
CA PRO A 209 71.73 -16.07 3.84
C PRO A 209 71.30 -16.54 2.44
N SER A 210 70.42 -15.78 1.81
CA SER A 210 69.84 -16.05 0.48
C SER A 210 69.00 -17.33 0.34
N GLU A 211 68.64 -17.98 1.44
CA GLU A 211 67.72 -19.13 1.42
C GLU A 211 66.28 -18.71 1.73
N SER A 212 65.33 -19.55 1.30
CA SER A 212 63.91 -19.41 1.59
C SER A 212 63.37 -20.65 2.29
N THR A 213 62.47 -20.46 3.25
CA THR A 213 61.69 -21.54 3.89
C THR A 213 60.21 -21.29 3.69
N THR A 214 59.42 -22.33 3.43
CA THR A 214 57.97 -22.21 3.25
C THR A 214 57.24 -22.88 4.41
N ILE A 215 56.32 -22.14 5.02
CA ILE A 215 55.53 -22.57 6.17
C ILE A 215 54.06 -22.67 5.75
N PRO A 216 53.44 -23.86 5.84
CA PRO A 216 52.02 -24.01 5.62
C PRO A 216 51.24 -23.47 6.83
N ILE A 217 50.36 -22.52 6.57
CA ILE A 217 49.43 -21.92 7.54
C ILE A 217 48.03 -22.43 7.20
N THR A 218 47.32 -22.94 8.20
CA THR A 218 45.91 -23.31 8.08
C THR A 218 45.06 -22.33 8.86
N LEU A 219 44.09 -21.73 8.16
CA LEU A 219 43.13 -20.79 8.71
C LEU A 219 41.78 -21.48 8.81
N HIS A 220 41.13 -21.43 9.97
CA HIS A 220 39.82 -22.03 10.19
C HIS A 220 38.80 -20.98 10.63
N CYS A 221 37.60 -21.04 10.05
CA CYS A 221 36.43 -20.29 10.50
C CYS A 221 35.44 -21.27 11.17
N LEU A 222 35.06 -21.03 12.43
CA LEU A 222 34.06 -21.85 13.14
C LEU A 222 32.65 -21.65 12.56
N TYR A 223 31.70 -22.50 12.96
CA TYR A 223 30.33 -22.51 12.42
C TYR A 223 29.53 -21.24 12.72
N ASP A 224 29.89 -20.48 13.77
CA ASP A 224 29.22 -19.24 14.20
C ASP A 224 30.06 -17.98 13.95
N SER A 225 31.10 -18.10 13.11
CA SER A 225 32.03 -17.02 12.81
C SER A 225 31.49 -16.12 11.70
N SER A 226 31.19 -14.86 12.01
CA SER A 226 30.87 -13.84 11.01
C SER A 226 31.72 -12.60 11.24
N GLY A 227 32.10 -11.93 10.15
CA GLY A 227 32.91 -10.71 10.21
C GLY A 227 34.40 -10.94 10.01
N THR A 228 35.17 -9.91 10.34
CA THR A 228 36.62 -9.87 10.08
C THR A 228 37.40 -10.09 11.37
N TYR A 229 38.34 -11.04 11.33
CA TYR A 229 39.19 -11.45 12.43
C TYR A 229 40.64 -11.07 12.10
N VAL A 230 41.29 -10.38 13.02
CA VAL A 230 42.69 -9.92 12.87
C VAL A 230 43.55 -10.66 13.87
N GLY A 231 44.64 -11.25 13.38
CA GLY A 231 45.60 -12.03 14.13
C GLY A 231 46.96 -11.97 13.44
N GLY A 232 47.84 -12.91 13.73
CA GLY A 232 49.15 -12.91 13.08
C GLY A 232 50.10 -13.97 13.60
N ILE A 233 51.34 -13.88 13.16
CA ILE A 233 52.43 -14.75 13.60
C ILE A 233 53.57 -13.85 14.06
N ASN A 234 54.04 -14.08 15.28
CA ASN A 234 55.25 -13.48 15.79
C ASN A 234 56.44 -14.37 15.41
N PHE A 235 57.37 -13.77 14.68
CA PHE A 235 58.68 -14.32 14.38
C PHE A 235 59.68 -13.69 15.35
N VAL A 236 60.04 -14.44 16.38
CA VAL A 236 60.99 -13.98 17.41
C VAL A 236 62.39 -14.42 17.01
N SER A 237 63.24 -13.46 16.67
CA SER A 237 64.68 -13.65 16.44
C SER A 237 65.47 -12.71 17.38
N ASP A 238 66.51 -12.03 16.90
CA ASP A 238 67.13 -10.88 17.58
C ASP A 238 66.16 -9.68 17.67
N LEU A 239 65.16 -9.65 16.78
CA LEU A 239 64.04 -8.72 16.77
C LEU A 239 62.74 -9.53 16.64
N THR A 240 61.69 -9.08 17.32
CA THR A 240 60.34 -9.63 17.16
C THR A 240 59.65 -8.94 15.99
N MET A 241 59.34 -9.70 14.94
CA MET A 241 58.53 -9.22 13.82
C MET A 241 57.14 -9.84 13.89
N THR A 242 56.11 -9.02 13.70
CA THR A 242 54.72 -9.48 13.65
C THR A 242 54.24 -9.48 12.20
N TYR A 243 53.87 -10.66 11.70
CA TYR A 243 53.26 -10.80 10.38
C TYR A 243 51.73 -10.82 10.51
N PRO A 244 51.02 -9.80 9.99
CA PRO A 244 49.58 -9.69 10.17
C PRO A 244 48.81 -10.63 9.24
N ILE A 245 47.78 -11.26 9.80
CA ILE A 245 46.84 -12.13 9.07
C ILE A 245 45.43 -11.61 9.32
N VAL A 246 44.70 -11.33 8.23
CA VAL A 246 43.30 -10.92 8.29
C VAL A 246 42.45 -11.98 7.60
N VAL A 247 41.46 -12.49 8.33
CA VAL A 247 40.47 -13.44 7.80
C VAL A 247 39.10 -12.82 7.87
N THR A 248 38.42 -12.74 6.74
CA THR A 248 36.98 -12.46 6.69
C THR A 248 36.27 -13.79 6.65
N CYS A 249 35.64 -14.18 7.77
CA CYS A 249 34.73 -15.31 7.77
C CYS A 249 33.42 -14.82 7.15
N GLU A 250 33.23 -15.18 5.88
CA GLU A 250 31.97 -14.96 5.20
C GLU A 250 31.00 -15.99 5.75
N SER A 251 29.80 -15.51 6.11
CA SER A 251 28.70 -16.42 6.39
C SER A 251 28.60 -17.34 5.19
N ALA A 252 28.86 -18.63 5.39
CA ALA A 252 28.22 -19.60 4.51
C ALA A 252 26.74 -19.25 4.65
N GLN A 253 26.03 -18.99 3.54
CA GLN A 253 24.58 -19.14 3.61
C GLN A 253 24.36 -20.48 4.29
N GLU A 254 23.65 -20.45 5.42
CA GLU A 254 23.59 -21.58 6.35
C GLU A 254 23.37 -22.85 5.52
N LYS A 255 24.32 -23.81 5.61
CA LYS A 255 24.23 -25.10 4.87
C LYS A 255 22.87 -25.75 5.05
N LEU A 256 22.18 -25.40 6.12
CA LEU A 256 20.76 -25.58 6.31
C LEU A 256 20.15 -24.20 6.60
N SER A 257 19.28 -23.68 5.74
CA SER A 257 18.61 -22.38 5.93
C SER A 257 17.10 -22.54 5.89
N ILE A 258 16.37 -21.65 6.57
CA ILE A 258 14.92 -21.57 6.51
C ILE A 258 14.46 -20.20 6.01
N TYR A 259 13.53 -20.20 5.05
CA TYR A 259 12.99 -18.99 4.45
C TYR A 259 11.45 -18.91 4.57
N PRO A 260 10.90 -17.72 4.85
CA PRO A 260 11.60 -16.48 5.22
C PRO A 260 12.20 -16.57 6.64
N GLY A 261 13.23 -15.77 6.94
CA GLY A 261 13.88 -15.76 8.27
C GLY A 261 13.06 -15.04 9.35
N THR A 262 12.04 -14.29 8.96
CA THR A 262 10.99 -13.78 9.87
C THR A 262 9.67 -13.86 9.12
N ARG A 263 8.65 -14.38 9.81
CA ARG A 263 7.30 -14.53 9.28
C ARG A 263 6.34 -13.81 10.22
N SER A 264 5.82 -12.69 9.76
CA SER A 264 4.70 -12.01 10.43
C SER A 264 3.40 -12.51 9.84
N VAL A 265 2.48 -12.96 10.69
CA VAL A 265 1.18 -13.51 10.29
C VAL A 265 0.10 -12.80 11.08
N THR A 266 -0.90 -12.27 10.40
CA THR A 266 -2.16 -11.88 11.03
C THR A 266 -3.19 -12.95 10.74
N ASN A 267 -3.84 -13.48 11.78
CA ASN A 267 -4.84 -14.53 11.68
C ASN A 267 -5.96 -14.27 12.70
N TYR A 268 -7.02 -15.06 12.66
CA TYR A 268 -8.08 -15.01 13.67
C TYR A 268 -7.91 -16.13 14.69
N ALA A 269 -8.27 -15.85 15.96
CA ALA A 269 -8.34 -16.87 17.00
C ALA A 269 -9.21 -18.06 16.53
N GLU A 270 -8.98 -19.27 17.03
CA GLU A 270 -9.69 -20.51 16.70
C GLU A 270 -9.62 -20.99 15.22
N LEU A 271 -8.96 -20.26 14.30
CA LEU A 271 -8.72 -20.70 12.92
C LEU A 271 -7.30 -21.24 12.73
N LYS A 272 -7.19 -22.41 12.10
CA LYS A 272 -5.90 -22.99 11.69
C LYS A 272 -5.42 -22.33 10.41
N ASN A 273 -4.23 -21.76 10.43
CA ASN A 273 -3.61 -21.16 9.27
C ASN A 273 -2.31 -21.88 8.91
N LYS A 274 -2.23 -22.37 7.67
CA LYS A 274 -1.07 -23.10 7.15
C LYS A 274 -0.03 -22.12 6.62
N GLN A 275 1.13 -22.11 7.24
CA GLN A 275 2.32 -21.40 6.79
C GLN A 275 3.29 -22.35 6.13
N ILE A 276 3.91 -21.91 5.03
CA ILE A 276 4.89 -22.70 4.28
C ILE A 276 6.24 -22.02 4.43
N PHE A 277 7.22 -22.78 4.93
CA PHE A 277 8.62 -22.39 5.00
C PHE A 277 9.41 -23.19 3.97
N SER A 278 10.43 -22.60 3.36
CA SER A 278 11.39 -23.32 2.52
C SER A 278 12.61 -23.69 3.34
N VAL A 279 12.86 -24.99 3.51
CA VAL A 279 14.06 -25.49 4.17
C VAL A 279 15.08 -25.87 3.11
N CYS A 280 16.17 -25.13 3.02
CA CYS A 280 17.19 -25.30 1.99
C CYS A 280 18.44 -25.96 2.56
N ASN A 281 18.85 -27.07 1.95
CA ASN A 281 20.11 -27.74 2.21
C ASN A 281 21.12 -27.35 1.14
N ASN A 282 22.03 -26.45 1.49
CA ASN A 282 23.14 -26.01 0.66
C ASN A 282 24.43 -26.81 0.93
N SER A 283 24.34 -27.94 1.64
CA SER A 283 25.47 -28.83 1.90
C SER A 283 25.69 -29.84 0.77
N ALA A 284 26.85 -30.49 0.75
CA ALA A 284 27.20 -31.53 -0.20
C ALA A 284 26.53 -32.90 0.07
N ASN A 285 25.86 -33.06 1.21
CA ASN A 285 25.22 -34.30 1.66
C ASN A 285 23.72 -34.11 1.81
N ASP A 286 22.94 -35.18 1.68
CA ASP A 286 21.52 -35.15 1.99
C ASP A 286 21.31 -35.05 3.50
N LEU A 287 20.30 -34.27 3.93
CA LEU A 287 20.02 -34.02 5.35
C LEU A 287 18.61 -34.50 5.73
N PHE A 288 18.50 -35.05 6.94
CA PHE A 288 17.24 -35.25 7.63
C PHE A 288 17.11 -34.19 8.72
N VAL A 289 16.22 -33.23 8.49
CA VAL A 289 16.10 -32.02 9.29
C VAL A 289 15.01 -32.17 10.33
N ASP A 290 15.38 -32.01 11.59
CA ASP A 290 14.46 -31.95 12.73
C ASP A 290 13.97 -30.51 12.95
N THR A 291 12.73 -30.37 13.42
CA THR A 291 12.07 -29.08 13.68
C THR A 291 11.70 -28.96 15.15
N LEU A 292 12.00 -27.82 15.78
CA LEU A 292 11.62 -27.47 17.14
C LEU A 292 10.96 -26.07 17.15
N ILE A 293 9.96 -25.87 17.99
CA ILE A 293 9.27 -24.57 18.14
C ILE A 293 9.46 -24.12 19.59
N ASP A 294 10.01 -22.92 19.77
CA ASP A 294 10.27 -22.30 21.07
C ASP A 294 9.49 -20.97 21.20
N GLY A 295 8.89 -20.69 22.37
CA GLY A 295 8.21 -19.41 22.68
C GLY A 295 6.76 -19.56 23.15
N ASN A 296 6.07 -18.42 23.31
CA ASN A 296 4.67 -18.33 23.78
C ASN A 296 3.64 -18.64 22.66
N LEU A 297 3.99 -19.49 21.69
CA LEU A 297 3.02 -20.00 20.71
C LEU A 297 2.21 -21.13 21.36
N TYR A 298 1.06 -20.79 21.95
CA TYR A 298 0.13 -21.80 22.46
C TYR A 298 -0.52 -22.56 21.29
N LEU A 299 -0.15 -23.84 21.15
CA LEU A 299 -0.82 -24.89 20.35
C LEU A 299 -0.57 -24.89 18.83
N VAL A 300 0.68 -25.16 18.45
CA VAL A 300 0.99 -25.81 17.16
C VAL A 300 0.80 -27.33 17.31
N SER A 301 -0.20 -27.89 16.62
CA SER A 301 -0.19 -29.32 16.30
C SER A 301 0.81 -29.53 15.16
N SER A 302 2.08 -29.72 15.51
CA SER A 302 2.98 -30.49 14.69
C SER A 302 3.90 -31.26 15.63
N THR A 303 3.63 -32.56 15.76
CA THR A 303 4.69 -33.53 16.03
C THR A 303 5.92 -33.13 15.21
N ALA A 304 7.10 -33.11 15.84
CA ALA A 304 8.36 -32.79 15.18
C ALA A 304 8.44 -33.51 13.82
N LYS A 305 8.38 -32.75 12.73
CA LYS A 305 8.43 -33.33 11.38
C LYS A 305 9.89 -33.44 11.00
N LYS A 306 10.38 -34.67 10.87
CA LYS A 306 11.63 -34.90 10.15
C LYS A 306 11.39 -34.66 8.66
N VAL A 307 12.11 -33.72 8.08
CA VAL A 307 12.04 -33.39 6.66
C VAL A 307 13.31 -33.86 5.97
N PHE A 308 13.18 -34.66 4.92
CA PHE A 308 14.30 -34.98 4.04
C PHE A 308 14.54 -33.82 3.08
N VAL A 309 15.79 -33.34 3.05
CA VAL A 309 16.19 -32.23 2.19
C VAL A 309 17.44 -32.68 1.41
N PRO A 310 17.30 -33.00 0.10
CA PRO A 310 18.43 -33.39 -0.73
C PRO A 310 19.52 -32.31 -0.77
N LYS A 311 20.77 -32.71 -1.02
CA LYS A 311 21.89 -31.78 -1.23
C LYS A 311 21.57 -30.74 -2.30
N HIS A 312 21.98 -29.50 -2.08
CA HIS A 312 21.75 -28.35 -2.97
C HIS A 312 20.29 -28.17 -3.41
N SER A 313 19.34 -28.38 -2.50
CA SER A 313 17.90 -28.27 -2.80
C SER A 313 17.12 -27.67 -1.64
N CYS A 314 15.88 -27.24 -1.92
CA CYS A 314 14.94 -26.77 -0.90
C CYS A 314 13.70 -27.65 -0.88
N THR A 315 13.26 -28.02 0.31
CA THR A 315 12.01 -28.78 0.55
C THR A 315 11.03 -27.90 1.32
N PRO A 316 9.74 -27.83 0.94
CA PRO A 316 8.74 -27.11 1.71
C PRO A 316 8.46 -27.79 3.05
N LEU A 317 8.38 -26.98 4.10
CA LEU A 317 7.99 -27.36 5.46
C LEU A 317 6.69 -26.63 5.81
N ASP A 318 5.64 -27.40 6.00
CA ASP A 318 4.32 -26.91 6.39
C ASP A 318 4.18 -26.79 7.92
N LEU A 319 3.82 -25.60 8.39
CA LEU A 319 3.55 -25.29 9.79
C LEU A 319 2.12 -24.76 9.95
N ASN A 320 1.32 -25.39 10.81
CA ASN A 320 -0.03 -24.88 11.13
C ASN A 320 0.01 -24.04 12.40
N LEU A 321 -0.35 -22.76 12.29
CA LEU A 321 -0.49 -21.85 13.43
C LEU A 321 -1.95 -21.78 13.88
N PHE A 322 -2.17 -21.77 15.19
CA PHE A 322 -3.50 -21.74 15.83
C PHE A 322 -3.37 -21.15 17.25
N SER A 323 -4.40 -20.45 17.73
CA SER A 323 -4.51 -19.96 19.11
C SER A 323 -5.99 -19.93 19.50
N ASN A 324 -6.35 -20.29 20.74
CA ASN A 324 -7.72 -20.13 21.26
C ASN A 324 -8.03 -18.70 21.68
N ASN A 325 -7.02 -17.83 21.83
CA ASN A 325 -7.18 -16.48 22.34
C ASN A 325 -6.68 -15.45 21.33
N ALA A 326 -7.35 -14.30 21.28
CA ALA A 326 -6.86 -13.12 20.60
C ALA A 326 -5.62 -12.54 21.32
N GLY A 327 -4.71 -11.96 20.57
CA GLY A 327 -3.51 -11.31 21.06
C GLY A 327 -2.30 -11.50 20.17
N PHE A 328 -1.21 -10.84 20.55
CA PHE A 328 0.08 -10.98 19.90
C PHE A 328 0.88 -12.10 20.56
N PHE A 329 1.42 -13.00 19.75
CA PHE A 329 2.27 -14.11 20.17
C PHE A 329 3.52 -14.13 19.32
N SER A 330 4.67 -14.33 19.97
CA SER A 330 5.98 -14.38 19.31
C SER A 330 6.69 -15.69 19.68
N GLY A 331 7.37 -16.29 18.71
CA GLY A 331 8.29 -17.38 18.97
C GLY A 331 9.19 -17.70 17.78
N LYS A 332 9.82 -18.87 17.81
CA LYS A 332 10.87 -19.26 16.87
C LYS A 332 10.64 -20.68 16.37
N LEU A 333 10.64 -20.86 15.06
CA LEU A 333 10.78 -22.16 14.42
C LEU A 333 12.26 -22.42 14.20
N LYS A 334 12.83 -23.35 14.94
CA LYS A 334 14.20 -23.82 14.81
C LYS A 334 14.25 -25.10 13.99
N ILE A 335 15.18 -25.18 13.04
CA ILE A 335 15.50 -26.39 12.31
C ILE A 335 16.93 -26.82 12.60
N PHE A 336 17.20 -28.12 12.64
CA PHE A 336 18.55 -28.62 12.89
C PHE A 336 18.80 -30.01 12.27
N SER A 337 20.03 -30.25 11.83
CA SER A 337 20.49 -31.53 11.31
C SER A 337 22.01 -31.59 11.28
N ALA A 338 22.62 -32.72 11.69
CA ALA A 338 24.06 -32.97 11.57
C ALA A 338 24.97 -31.82 12.10
N GLY A 339 24.54 -31.14 13.18
CA GLY A 339 25.26 -30.01 13.78
C GLY A 339 24.92 -28.63 13.19
N TYR A 340 24.23 -28.57 12.05
CA TYR A 340 23.69 -27.34 11.48
C TYR A 340 22.36 -26.98 12.15
N ASN A 341 22.12 -25.69 12.36
CA ASN A 341 20.82 -25.19 12.77
C ASN A 341 20.54 -23.83 12.14
N SER A 342 19.26 -23.52 11.99
CA SER A 342 18.74 -22.26 11.47
C SER A 342 17.40 -21.98 12.16
N PHE A 343 16.94 -20.73 12.14
CA PHE A 343 15.66 -20.36 12.73
C PHE A 343 14.91 -19.32 11.90
N SER A 344 13.59 -19.39 11.97
CA SER A 344 12.69 -18.30 11.57
C SER A 344 12.00 -17.75 12.80
N ASN A 345 12.03 -16.42 12.97
CA ASN A 345 11.12 -15.77 13.91
C ASN A 345 9.69 -15.87 13.36
N ILE A 346 8.72 -16.09 14.25
CA ILE A 346 7.30 -16.13 13.93
C ILE A 346 6.61 -15.17 14.87
N ASP A 347 6.11 -14.08 14.29
CA ASP A 347 5.30 -13.09 14.99
C ASP A 347 3.87 -13.22 14.48
N SER A 348 2.98 -13.67 15.35
CA SER A 348 1.58 -13.91 15.02
C SER A 348 0.68 -12.97 15.80
N ASN A 349 -0.10 -12.16 15.09
CA ASN A 349 -1.21 -11.40 15.64
C ASN A 349 -2.50 -12.18 15.41
N PHE A 350 -3.06 -12.76 16.47
CA PHE A 350 -4.39 -13.36 16.42
C PHE A 350 -5.41 -12.30 16.78
N LEU A 351 -6.10 -11.77 15.77
CA LEU A 351 -7.28 -10.95 15.99
C LEU A 351 -8.37 -11.83 16.64
N PRO A 352 -9.27 -11.26 17.47
CA PRO A 352 -10.48 -11.98 17.86
C PRO A 352 -11.17 -12.49 16.60
N LEU A 353 -11.76 -13.69 16.67
CA LEU A 353 -12.61 -14.19 15.58
C LEU A 353 -13.49 -13.03 15.11
N PRO A 354 -13.51 -12.69 13.80
CA PRO A 354 -14.66 -11.98 13.28
C PRO A 354 -15.80 -12.87 13.68
N ILE A 355 -16.84 -12.29 14.27
CA ILE A 355 -18.06 -13.05 14.44
C ILE A 355 -18.52 -13.33 13.00
N HIS A 356 -18.14 -14.49 12.48
CA HIS A 356 -18.55 -14.97 11.18
C HIS A 356 -19.98 -15.42 11.37
N TYR A 357 -20.91 -14.49 11.17
CA TYR A 357 -22.29 -14.85 10.90
C TYR A 357 -22.30 -15.53 9.53
N PHE A 358 -22.42 -16.86 9.53
CA PHE A 358 -22.79 -17.59 8.32
C PHE A 358 -24.27 -17.28 8.07
N PHE A 359 -24.54 -16.34 7.16
CA PHE A 359 -25.89 -16.21 6.62
C PHE A 359 -26.14 -17.42 5.71
N LYS A 360 -26.87 -18.40 6.23
CA LYS A 360 -27.46 -19.44 5.39
C LYS A 360 -28.68 -18.81 4.74
N SER A 361 -28.61 -18.56 3.43
CA SER A 361 -29.82 -18.30 2.65
C SER A 361 -30.79 -19.45 2.91
N VAL A 362 -32.00 -19.12 3.39
CA VAL A 362 -33.03 -20.12 3.69
C VAL A 362 -33.62 -20.68 2.39
N LEU A 363 -33.30 -20.08 1.23
CA LEU A 363 -33.93 -20.41 -0.06
C LEU A 363 -33.01 -20.64 -1.26
N ASP A 364 -31.68 -20.42 -1.21
CA ASP A 364 -30.82 -20.81 -2.36
C ASP A 364 -29.32 -21.00 -2.03
N ASN A 365 -28.73 -22.07 -2.58
CA ASN A 365 -27.37 -22.56 -2.26
C ASN A 365 -26.22 -21.85 -3.02
N ASN A 366 -26.42 -20.62 -3.52
CA ASN A 366 -25.48 -19.96 -4.44
C ASN A 366 -24.87 -18.66 -3.89
N LEU A 367 -24.49 -18.59 -2.62
CA LEU A 367 -23.61 -17.52 -2.16
C LEU A 367 -22.19 -17.73 -2.71
N ASN A 368 -21.66 -16.71 -3.41
CA ASN A 368 -20.34 -16.73 -4.03
C ASN A 368 -19.23 -16.80 -2.96
N ASN A 369 -18.14 -17.53 -3.24
CA ASN A 369 -16.98 -17.70 -2.35
C ASN A 369 -16.13 -16.42 -2.14
N TRP A 370 -16.60 -15.26 -2.63
CA TRP A 370 -15.89 -13.98 -2.62
C TRP A 370 -16.68 -12.85 -1.93
N PHE A 371 -17.42 -13.16 -0.87
CA PHE A 371 -17.98 -12.12 0.00
C PHE A 371 -16.86 -11.50 0.86
N SER A 372 -16.51 -10.23 0.60
CA SER A 372 -15.56 -9.47 1.42
C SER A 372 -16.33 -8.63 2.45
N PHE A 373 -16.16 -8.96 3.74
CA PHE A 373 -16.84 -8.32 4.86
C PHE A 373 -16.53 -6.81 4.94
N GLY A 374 -15.29 -6.39 4.61
CA GLY A 374 -14.84 -5.01 4.80
C GLY A 374 -15.48 -3.97 3.88
N ASN A 375 -16.03 -4.37 2.74
CA ASN A 375 -16.59 -3.42 1.75
C ASN A 375 -18.13 -3.41 1.72
N ASN A 376 -18.75 -4.51 2.16
CA ASN A 376 -20.18 -4.74 1.96
C ASN A 376 -20.96 -4.89 3.28
N THR A 377 -20.28 -4.72 4.43
CA THR A 377 -20.94 -4.76 5.74
C THR A 377 -20.42 -3.64 6.62
N LYS A 378 -21.32 -3.02 7.39
CA LYS A 378 -21.00 -1.99 8.38
C LYS A 378 -21.47 -2.45 9.76
N GLN A 379 -20.67 -2.18 10.78
CA GLN A 379 -21.10 -2.36 12.16
C GLN A 379 -22.01 -1.19 12.56
N ARG A 380 -23.18 -1.52 13.09
CA ARG A 380 -24.10 -0.55 13.67
C ARG A 380 -23.48 0.11 14.92
N GLU A 381 -23.73 1.40 15.11
CA GLU A 381 -23.00 2.22 16.09
C GLU A 381 -23.24 1.78 17.55
N ASN A 382 -24.42 1.24 17.85
CA ASN A 382 -24.86 0.95 19.21
C ASN A 382 -24.79 -0.52 19.62
N ASP A 383 -24.39 -1.42 18.72
CA ASP A 383 -24.24 -2.85 19.03
C ASP A 383 -23.24 -3.57 18.11
N PHE A 384 -23.13 -4.89 18.26
CA PHE A 384 -22.25 -5.74 17.47
C PHE A 384 -22.96 -6.31 16.22
N VAL A 385 -24.07 -5.71 15.79
CA VAL A 385 -24.78 -6.14 14.58
C VAL A 385 -24.10 -5.55 13.36
N TRP A 386 -23.74 -6.42 12.42
CA TRP A 386 -23.17 -6.05 11.13
C TRP A 386 -24.23 -6.15 10.06
N ILE A 387 -24.41 -5.08 9.30
CA ILE A 387 -25.48 -4.98 8.32
C ILE A 387 -24.91 -4.77 6.92
N ALA A 388 -25.54 -5.38 5.93
CA ALA A 388 -25.16 -5.21 4.53
C ALA A 388 -25.37 -3.75 4.11
N THR A 389 -24.36 -3.14 3.48
CA THR A 389 -24.39 -1.75 3.02
C THR A 389 -24.89 -1.60 1.57
N GLY A 390 -25.51 -2.64 1.00
CA GLY A 390 -26.01 -2.67 -0.39
C GLY A 390 -26.84 -3.92 -0.73
N GLU A 391 -27.29 -4.03 -1.98
CA GLU A 391 -28.11 -5.14 -2.48
C GLU A 391 -27.37 -6.50 -2.34
N LEU A 392 -28.10 -7.50 -1.82
CA LEU A 392 -27.64 -8.89 -1.71
C LEU A 392 -28.23 -9.77 -2.84
N ASP A 393 -28.57 -9.18 -3.98
CA ASP A 393 -29.14 -9.94 -5.09
C ASP A 393 -28.07 -10.43 -6.08
N TRP A 394 -28.46 -11.46 -6.84
CA TRP A 394 -27.59 -12.28 -7.68
C TRP A 394 -27.32 -11.69 -9.07
N ASN A 395 -27.91 -10.55 -9.42
CA ASN A 395 -28.04 -10.10 -10.80
C ASN A 395 -26.88 -9.23 -11.30
N LYS A 396 -25.67 -9.36 -10.72
CA LYS A 396 -24.42 -8.88 -11.35
C LYS A 396 -24.39 -7.37 -11.65
N ASP A 397 -25.15 -6.55 -10.95
CA ASP A 397 -24.98 -5.10 -10.95
C ASP A 397 -23.82 -4.76 -10.01
N LYS A 398 -22.65 -4.48 -10.59
CA LYS A 398 -21.42 -4.27 -9.83
C LYS A 398 -21.47 -2.96 -9.03
N ASN A 399 -21.13 -3.11 -7.74
CA ASN A 399 -20.56 -2.09 -6.86
C ASN A 399 -21.45 -0.87 -6.58
N PHE A 400 -22.52 -1.07 -5.81
CA PHE A 400 -22.96 -0.03 -4.89
C PHE A 400 -22.50 -0.39 -3.47
N ALA A 401 -21.27 -0.02 -3.15
CA ALA A 401 -20.88 0.13 -1.75
C ALA A 401 -21.25 1.56 -1.38
N VAL A 402 -22.32 1.74 -0.59
CA VAL A 402 -22.47 3.00 0.15
C VAL A 402 -21.27 3.04 1.10
N ASN A 403 -20.23 3.79 0.73
CA ASN A 403 -19.05 3.99 1.59
C ASN A 403 -19.56 4.42 2.97
N GLY A 404 -19.43 3.51 3.94
CA GLY A 404 -20.10 3.56 5.25
C GLY A 404 -19.61 4.67 6.19
N ASP A 405 -18.66 5.49 5.74
CA ASP A 405 -18.06 6.60 6.49
C ASP A 405 -18.85 7.92 6.35
N GLY A 406 -19.92 7.95 5.53
CA GLY A 406 -20.68 9.17 5.21
C GLY A 406 -22.10 9.26 5.78
N TRP A 407 -22.50 8.34 6.67
CA TRP A 407 -23.84 8.39 7.25
C TRP A 407 -23.95 9.59 8.20
N ASP A 408 -24.97 10.41 7.95
CA ASP A 408 -25.30 11.53 8.82
C ASP A 408 -25.48 11.04 10.25
N GLN A 409 -24.67 11.55 11.18
CA GLN A 409 -24.74 11.19 12.60
C GLN A 409 -26.12 11.50 13.17
N ASN A 410 -26.89 12.40 12.55
CA ASN A 410 -28.24 12.76 12.94
C ASN A 410 -29.32 11.81 12.39
N LEU A 411 -28.96 10.77 11.64
CA LEU A 411 -29.90 9.72 11.22
C LEU A 411 -30.20 8.78 12.39
N ILE A 412 -31.48 8.63 12.71
CA ILE A 412 -31.98 7.84 13.83
C ILE A 412 -32.43 6.46 13.39
N ALA A 413 -33.15 6.39 12.27
CA ALA A 413 -33.71 5.15 11.77
C ALA A 413 -33.65 5.14 10.24
N TYR A 414 -33.27 4.01 9.65
CA TYR A 414 -33.32 3.77 8.22
C TYR A 414 -33.73 2.33 7.92
N TYR A 415 -34.83 2.19 7.19
CA TYR A 415 -35.42 0.92 6.74
C TYR A 415 -35.51 0.94 5.22
N ASN A 416 -34.64 0.18 4.56
CA ASN A 416 -34.65 0.00 3.11
C ASN A 416 -35.46 -1.19 2.63
N PHE A 417 -36.10 -1.91 3.57
CA PHE A 417 -36.94 -3.09 3.35
C PHE A 417 -36.39 -4.15 2.38
N ASN A 418 -35.06 -4.24 2.24
CA ASN A 418 -34.45 -5.21 1.32
C ASN A 418 -34.34 -6.61 1.93
N THR A 419 -34.31 -6.71 3.26
CA THR A 419 -34.19 -7.99 3.97
C THR A 419 -35.01 -7.99 5.25
N LYS A 420 -35.41 -9.18 5.66
CA LYS A 420 -35.99 -9.47 6.98
C LYS A 420 -35.33 -10.70 7.58
N ILE A 421 -35.28 -10.76 8.90
CA ILE A 421 -34.81 -11.91 9.67
C ILE A 421 -35.94 -12.46 10.54
N GLN A 422 -35.81 -13.70 10.98
CA GLN A 422 -36.75 -14.27 11.95
C GLN A 422 -36.14 -14.21 13.35
N GLN A 423 -36.84 -13.58 14.29
CA GLN A 423 -36.43 -13.48 15.69
C GLN A 423 -37.65 -13.73 16.59
N ASP A 424 -37.51 -14.67 17.52
CA ASP A 424 -38.56 -15.05 18.48
C ASP A 424 -39.94 -15.36 17.86
N GLY A 425 -39.94 -15.87 16.63
CA GLY A 425 -41.16 -16.23 15.88
C GLY A 425 -41.75 -15.09 15.04
N ASN A 426 -41.22 -13.87 15.16
CA ASN A 426 -41.63 -12.70 14.37
C ASN A 426 -40.66 -12.44 13.21
N TRP A 427 -41.16 -11.81 12.16
CA TRP A 427 -40.32 -11.26 11.09
C TRP A 427 -39.87 -9.85 11.49
N VAL A 428 -38.56 -9.67 11.60
CA VAL A 428 -37.92 -8.41 12.00
C VAL A 428 -37.24 -7.78 10.79
N VAL A 429 -37.43 -6.48 10.59
CA VAL A 429 -36.67 -5.65 9.64
C VAL A 429 -35.68 -4.83 10.44
N LEU A 430 -34.41 -4.91 10.04
CA LEU A 430 -33.33 -4.23 10.74
C LEU A 430 -33.32 -2.73 10.44
N ASP A 431 -33.09 -1.93 11.47
CA ASP A 431 -32.70 -0.53 11.33
C ASP A 431 -31.21 -0.44 11.00
N LEU A 432 -30.92 0.16 9.85
CA LEU A 432 -29.59 0.38 9.30
C LEU A 432 -28.84 1.57 9.93
N ALA A 433 -29.52 2.38 10.76
CA ALA A 433 -28.95 3.54 11.43
C ALA A 433 -28.49 3.21 12.87
N ARG A 434 -29.41 3.16 13.85
CA ARG A 434 -29.07 3.16 15.30
C ARG A 434 -29.59 1.96 16.10
N GLY A 435 -30.34 1.06 15.48
CA GLY A 435 -30.74 -0.23 16.06
C GLY A 435 -32.18 -0.31 16.52
N ASN A 436 -33.02 0.54 15.95
CA ASN A 436 -34.45 0.59 16.17
C ASN A 436 -35.18 -0.46 15.33
N ASP A 437 -34.77 -1.73 15.43
CA ASP A 437 -35.33 -2.82 14.64
C ASP A 437 -36.86 -2.90 14.83
N GLY A 438 -37.59 -3.18 13.74
CA GLY A 438 -39.06 -3.22 13.75
C GLY A 438 -39.61 -4.59 13.34
N ASN A 439 -40.88 -4.85 13.66
CA ASN A 439 -41.55 -6.12 13.40
C ASN A 439 -42.60 -5.97 12.28
N LEU A 440 -42.64 -6.92 11.36
CA LEU A 440 -43.76 -7.09 10.43
C LEU A 440 -44.92 -7.78 11.16
N MET A 441 -46.12 -7.20 11.07
CA MET A 441 -47.30 -7.67 11.79
C MET A 441 -48.41 -8.07 10.81
N ASN A 442 -49.24 -9.04 11.22
CA ASN A 442 -50.47 -9.45 10.53
C ASN A 442 -50.31 -9.95 9.08
N GLU A 443 -49.15 -10.56 8.77
CA GLU A 443 -48.78 -11.07 7.43
C GLU A 443 -48.16 -10.03 6.47
N ALA A 444 -47.98 -8.79 6.92
CA ALA A 444 -47.16 -7.79 6.23
C ALA A 444 -45.82 -8.40 5.80
N ASN A 445 -45.42 -8.14 4.56
CA ASN A 445 -44.29 -8.84 3.96
C ASN A 445 -43.41 -7.92 3.11
N ILE A 446 -42.15 -8.32 2.97
CA ILE A 446 -41.23 -7.73 2.00
C ILE A 446 -41.45 -8.44 0.66
N VAL A 447 -41.69 -7.67 -0.40
CA VAL A 447 -41.92 -8.17 -1.76
C VAL A 447 -41.00 -7.48 -2.77
N GLU A 448 -40.76 -8.17 -3.89
CA GLU A 448 -40.10 -7.59 -5.05
C GLU A 448 -40.97 -6.47 -5.67
N GLY A 449 -40.33 -5.49 -6.31
CA GLY A 449 -41.03 -4.35 -6.92
C GLY A 449 -41.06 -3.11 -6.04
N GLY A 450 -40.12 -3.02 -5.10
CA GLY A 450 -39.78 -1.78 -4.43
C GLY A 450 -39.25 -0.73 -5.39
N VAL A 451 -38.87 0.43 -4.85
CA VAL A 451 -38.42 1.52 -5.70
C VAL A 451 -37.04 1.15 -6.32
N TRP A 452 -36.94 1.21 -7.65
CA TRP A 452 -35.72 0.88 -8.42
C TRP A 452 -35.25 -0.58 -8.37
N ASP A 453 -36.18 -1.53 -8.49
CA ASP A 453 -35.90 -2.98 -8.45
C ASP A 453 -35.34 -3.47 -7.11
N SER A 454 -35.56 -2.70 -6.04
CA SER A 454 -35.39 -3.13 -4.64
C SER A 454 -36.56 -4.03 -4.19
N ASN A 455 -36.51 -4.45 -2.93
CA ASN A 455 -37.70 -4.92 -2.25
C ASN A 455 -38.36 -3.78 -1.46
N ALA A 456 -39.67 -3.84 -1.29
CA ALA A 456 -40.43 -2.93 -0.44
C ALA A 456 -41.32 -3.71 0.51
N ILE A 457 -41.79 -3.05 1.56
CA ILE A 457 -42.86 -3.62 2.38
C ILE A 457 -44.21 -3.45 1.69
N GLU A 458 -44.96 -4.54 1.59
CA GLU A 458 -46.33 -4.59 1.08
C GLU A 458 -47.34 -4.63 2.22
N PHE A 459 -48.38 -3.81 2.08
CA PHE A 459 -49.54 -3.76 2.95
C PHE A 459 -50.82 -3.99 2.14
N ASP A 460 -51.73 -4.79 2.68
CA ASP A 460 -52.98 -5.19 2.02
C ASP A 460 -54.15 -4.20 2.19
N GLY A 461 -54.03 -3.24 3.12
CA GLY A 461 -55.07 -2.26 3.46
C GLY A 461 -56.15 -2.76 4.43
N VAL A 462 -55.94 -3.91 5.08
CA VAL A 462 -56.90 -4.51 6.03
C VAL A 462 -56.38 -4.47 7.46
N ASP A 463 -55.26 -5.12 7.74
CA ASP A 463 -54.68 -5.16 9.09
C ASP A 463 -53.14 -5.18 9.13
N ASP A 464 -52.46 -5.14 7.98
CA ASP A 464 -51.00 -5.11 7.87
C ASP A 464 -50.36 -3.84 8.44
N TYR A 465 -49.27 -3.99 9.19
CA TYR A 465 -48.42 -2.87 9.61
C TYR A 465 -47.00 -3.29 9.95
N PHE A 466 -46.10 -2.31 10.01
CA PHE A 466 -44.75 -2.45 10.53
C PHE A 466 -44.64 -1.72 11.87
N ASP A 467 -44.37 -2.48 12.93
CA ASP A 467 -44.29 -2.00 14.30
C ASP A 467 -42.86 -1.57 14.63
N LEU A 468 -42.71 -0.30 15.00
CA LEU A 468 -41.43 0.32 15.31
C LEU A 468 -41.26 0.47 16.82
N ASN A 469 -40.00 0.47 17.28
CA ASN A 469 -39.73 0.93 18.64
C ASN A 469 -39.94 2.46 18.73
N TYR A 470 -41.01 2.87 19.41
CA TYR A 470 -41.37 4.28 19.54
C TYR A 470 -40.40 5.07 20.44
N GLU A 471 -39.71 4.43 21.39
CA GLU A 471 -38.93 5.12 22.43
C GLU A 471 -37.78 5.96 21.87
N SER A 472 -37.15 5.52 20.77
CA SER A 472 -36.04 6.24 20.12
C SER A 472 -36.50 7.37 19.21
N LEU A 473 -37.73 7.32 18.71
CA LEU A 473 -38.31 8.33 17.82
C LEU A 473 -38.89 9.52 18.60
N ILE A 474 -39.38 9.31 19.82
CA ILE A 474 -40.05 10.37 20.62
C ILE A 474 -39.11 11.37 21.29
N VAL A 475 -37.79 11.11 21.32
CA VAL A 475 -36.80 11.98 21.99
C VAL A 475 -36.39 13.19 21.13
N VAL A 476 -37.02 13.33 19.96
CA VAL A 476 -36.57 14.21 18.88
C VAL A 476 -37.38 15.51 18.84
N PRO A 477 -36.82 16.66 19.26
CA PRO A 477 -37.53 17.94 19.23
C PRO A 477 -37.69 18.52 17.82
N ASP A 478 -36.66 18.33 16.99
CA ASP A 478 -36.60 18.77 15.60
C ASP A 478 -36.25 17.55 14.75
N GLY A 479 -36.84 17.39 13.57
CA GLY A 479 -36.47 16.25 12.74
C GLY A 479 -37.03 16.26 11.33
N THR A 480 -36.64 15.22 10.61
CA THR A 480 -37.07 14.96 9.23
C THR A 480 -37.53 13.52 9.11
N PHE A 481 -38.70 13.28 8.50
CA PHE A 481 -39.18 11.95 8.11
C PHE A 481 -39.25 11.89 6.59
N SER A 482 -38.67 10.86 5.98
CA SER A 482 -38.65 10.68 4.53
C SER A 482 -38.96 9.25 4.15
N GLY A 483 -39.49 9.04 2.96
CA GLY A 483 -39.70 7.71 2.42
C GLY A 483 -40.30 7.73 1.03
N TRP A 484 -40.42 6.54 0.45
CA TRP A 484 -41.09 6.30 -0.82
C TRP A 484 -42.41 5.60 -0.59
N VAL A 485 -43.43 6.02 -1.35
CA VAL A 485 -44.78 5.48 -1.23
C VAL A 485 -45.37 5.17 -2.60
N PHE A 486 -45.99 3.99 -2.71
CA PHE A 486 -46.79 3.56 -3.86
C PHE A 486 -48.14 3.07 -3.36
N ARG A 487 -49.21 3.80 -3.67
CA ARG A 487 -50.57 3.42 -3.27
C ARG A 487 -51.24 2.61 -4.38
N LYS A 488 -51.94 1.53 -4.04
CA LYS A 488 -52.67 0.71 -5.04
C LYS A 488 -54.05 1.27 -5.38
N ASP A 489 -54.64 2.03 -4.46
CA ASP A 489 -55.95 2.68 -4.65
C ASP A 489 -55.98 4.11 -4.09
N ASN A 490 -57.13 4.77 -4.22
CA ASN A 490 -57.35 6.14 -3.74
C ASN A 490 -58.09 6.18 -2.39
N SER A 491 -58.21 5.07 -1.66
CA SER A 491 -58.79 5.07 -0.31
C SER A 491 -57.89 5.81 0.66
N ARG A 492 -58.42 6.37 1.74
CA ARG A 492 -57.57 7.04 2.75
C ARG A 492 -56.58 6.03 3.32
N SER A 493 -55.29 6.37 3.31
CA SER A 493 -54.20 5.46 3.68
C SER A 493 -53.27 6.12 4.70
N MET A 494 -52.88 5.39 5.75
CA MET A 494 -51.92 5.88 6.75
C MET A 494 -50.50 5.43 6.41
N ILE A 495 -49.59 6.37 6.16
CA ILE A 495 -48.18 6.03 5.85
C ILE A 495 -47.41 5.77 7.15
N PHE A 496 -47.50 6.70 8.10
CA PHE A 496 -46.77 6.62 9.37
C PHE A 496 -47.58 7.23 10.49
N SER A 497 -47.54 6.63 11.68
CA SER A 497 -48.14 7.21 12.87
C SER A 497 -47.31 6.96 14.14
N LEU A 498 -47.23 7.98 14.99
CA LEU A 498 -46.96 7.87 16.42
C LEU A 498 -48.28 8.15 17.13
N THR A 499 -48.76 7.24 17.96
CA THR A 499 -50.02 7.43 18.69
C THR A 499 -49.85 7.20 20.19
N GLY A 500 -50.60 7.97 20.97
CA GLY A 500 -50.64 7.87 22.41
C GLY A 500 -51.73 6.95 22.93
N THR A 501 -51.76 6.80 24.26
CA THR A 501 -52.75 5.95 24.93
C THR A 501 -54.19 6.30 24.55
N GLN A 502 -55.10 5.31 24.63
CA GLN A 502 -56.49 5.36 24.15
C GLN A 502 -57.31 6.59 24.64
N ASN A 503 -56.92 7.22 25.75
CA ASN A 503 -57.63 8.37 26.33
C ASN A 503 -57.05 9.74 25.91
N SER A 504 -55.85 9.76 25.32
CA SER A 504 -55.08 10.98 25.07
C SER A 504 -55.31 11.57 23.67
N PHE A 505 -55.63 10.72 22.68
CA PHE A 505 -55.76 11.08 21.26
C PHE A 505 -54.55 11.87 20.70
N ASN A 506 -53.39 11.68 21.32
CA ASN A 506 -52.13 12.28 20.91
C ASN A 506 -51.62 11.56 19.68
N GLU A 507 -51.18 12.32 18.67
CA GLU A 507 -50.68 11.73 17.44
C GLU A 507 -49.67 12.60 16.71
N PHE A 508 -48.73 11.97 16.05
CA PHE A 508 -48.06 12.49 14.86
C PHE A 508 -48.41 11.54 13.72
N SER A 509 -49.01 12.01 12.64
CA SER A 509 -49.43 11.14 11.54
C SER A 509 -49.17 11.76 10.18
N ILE A 510 -48.77 10.90 9.25
CA ILE A 510 -48.60 11.18 7.83
C ILE A 510 -49.55 10.28 7.07
N ASP A 511 -50.48 10.87 6.33
CA ASP A 511 -51.50 10.14 5.59
C ASP A 511 -51.70 10.67 4.18
N VAL A 512 -52.46 9.93 3.37
CA VAL A 512 -52.99 10.43 2.12
C VAL A 512 -54.50 10.25 2.15
N ASP A 513 -55.23 11.34 1.94
CA ASP A 513 -56.68 11.32 1.98
C ASP A 513 -57.32 10.68 0.72
N ASP A 514 -58.64 10.54 0.75
CA ASP A 514 -59.44 10.02 -0.36
C ASP A 514 -59.49 10.94 -1.60
N SER A 515 -58.97 12.16 -1.46
CA SER A 515 -58.77 13.15 -2.52
C SER A 515 -57.34 13.18 -3.06
N ASN A 516 -56.50 12.22 -2.64
CA ASN A 516 -55.08 12.08 -2.97
C ASN A 516 -54.19 13.24 -2.46
N ARG A 517 -54.60 13.93 -1.39
CA ARG A 517 -53.79 14.98 -0.76
C ARG A 517 -52.89 14.35 0.30
N PHE A 518 -51.60 14.71 0.27
CA PHE A 518 -50.65 14.32 1.31
C PHE A 518 -50.91 15.15 2.58
N GLY A 519 -51.08 14.48 3.72
CA GLY A 519 -51.46 15.07 5.00
C GLY A 519 -50.37 14.91 6.06
N LEU A 520 -50.23 15.94 6.89
CA LEU A 520 -49.45 15.93 8.14
C LEU A 520 -50.32 16.42 9.29
N SER A 521 -50.49 15.61 10.32
CA SER A 521 -51.28 15.95 11.50
C SER A 521 -50.48 15.73 12.78
N ILE A 522 -50.54 16.71 13.70
CA ILE A 522 -49.94 16.61 15.02
C ILE A 522 -50.97 17.04 16.06
N LYS A 523 -51.31 16.13 16.98
CA LYS A 523 -52.20 16.40 18.12
C LYS A 523 -51.49 16.25 19.45
N LYS A 524 -51.83 17.15 20.36
CA LYS A 524 -51.45 17.12 21.76
C LYS A 524 -52.68 17.41 22.61
N ASP A 525 -52.89 16.61 23.64
CA ASP A 525 -54.03 16.62 24.55
C ASP A 525 -55.38 16.67 23.79
N ASN A 526 -55.53 15.79 22.79
CA ASN A 526 -56.70 15.72 21.89
C ASN A 526 -56.99 17.02 21.08
N SER A 527 -56.00 17.90 20.94
CA SER A 527 -56.11 19.12 20.12
C SER A 527 -55.04 19.13 19.04
N PHE A 528 -55.44 19.49 17.80
CA PHE A 528 -54.48 19.73 16.73
C PHE A 528 -53.57 20.90 17.10
N SER A 529 -52.26 20.63 17.10
CA SER A 529 -51.20 21.64 17.10
C SER A 529 -50.80 22.00 15.67
N LEU A 530 -50.92 21.04 14.74
CA LEU A 530 -50.72 21.21 13.31
C LEU A 530 -51.67 20.27 12.55
N SER A 531 -52.29 20.77 11.49
CA SER A 531 -53.01 19.96 10.51
C SER A 531 -52.85 20.61 9.15
N LEU A 532 -52.17 19.91 8.25
CA LEU A 532 -51.70 20.42 6.97
C LEU A 532 -52.00 19.40 5.87
N ASP A 533 -52.60 19.86 4.77
CA ASP A 533 -52.77 19.08 3.54
C ASP A 533 -52.02 19.73 2.36
N VAL A 534 -51.47 18.91 1.47
CA VAL A 534 -50.90 19.32 0.18
C VAL A 534 -51.97 19.20 -0.91
N ASN A 535 -52.38 20.32 -1.49
CA ASN A 535 -53.37 20.34 -2.57
C ASN A 535 -52.77 19.97 -3.94
N TYR A 536 -51.49 20.27 -4.16
CA TYR A 536 -50.75 19.95 -5.39
C TYR A 536 -49.24 19.83 -5.12
N PRO A 537 -48.53 18.83 -5.69
CA PRO A 537 -49.05 17.70 -6.47
C PRO A 537 -49.88 16.74 -5.61
N ARG A 538 -50.71 15.93 -6.25
CA ARG A 538 -51.50 14.86 -5.59
C ARG A 538 -50.76 13.54 -5.66
N ILE A 539 -50.92 12.71 -4.64
CA ILE A 539 -50.32 11.37 -4.55
C ILE A 539 -51.27 10.37 -5.22
N ASP A 540 -51.21 10.33 -6.56
CA ASP A 540 -52.00 9.40 -7.35
C ASP A 540 -51.67 7.93 -7.01
N SER A 541 -52.67 7.06 -7.12
CA SER A 541 -52.43 5.61 -7.08
C SER A 541 -51.63 5.12 -8.29
N ASN A 542 -50.98 3.97 -8.10
CA ASN A 542 -50.16 3.24 -9.06
C ASN A 542 -48.92 4.00 -9.55
N LYS A 543 -48.35 4.86 -8.70
CA LYS A 543 -47.11 5.60 -8.95
C LYS A 543 -46.29 5.71 -7.67
N TRP A 544 -44.97 5.67 -7.81
CA TRP A 544 -44.05 5.98 -6.72
C TRP A 544 -43.94 7.49 -6.52
N TYR A 545 -44.00 7.91 -5.26
CA TYR A 545 -43.68 9.27 -4.84
C TYR A 545 -42.68 9.22 -3.69
N HIS A 546 -41.67 10.08 -3.76
CA HIS A 546 -40.87 10.40 -2.59
C HIS A 546 -41.56 11.49 -1.80
N PHE A 547 -41.59 11.36 -0.49
CA PHE A 547 -42.03 12.44 0.40
C PHE A 547 -40.98 12.71 1.46
N ALA A 548 -40.89 13.96 1.89
CA ALA A 548 -40.18 14.33 3.11
C ALA A 548 -40.96 15.38 3.89
N VAL A 549 -41.01 15.21 5.20
CA VAL A 549 -41.58 16.17 6.15
C VAL A 549 -40.48 16.64 7.08
N VAL A 550 -40.31 17.95 7.17
CA VAL A 550 -39.36 18.60 8.09
C VAL A 550 -40.18 19.36 9.13
N CYS A 551 -39.91 19.16 10.41
CA CYS A 551 -40.58 19.88 11.50
C CYS A 551 -39.64 20.22 12.66
N GLY A 552 -39.97 21.23 13.46
CA GLY A 552 -39.17 21.65 14.62
C GLY A 552 -39.06 23.17 14.76
N ASN A 553 -38.01 23.66 15.41
CA ASN A 553 -37.77 25.09 15.67
C ASN A 553 -37.71 25.95 14.39
N GLY A 554 -37.38 25.37 13.24
CA GLY A 554 -37.39 26.03 11.93
C GLY A 554 -38.77 26.16 11.26
N GLY A 555 -39.84 25.72 11.94
CA GLY A 555 -41.18 25.57 11.36
C GLY A 555 -41.36 24.21 10.67
N ASN A 556 -42.36 24.11 9.78
CA ASN A 556 -42.65 22.90 9.03
C ASN A 556 -42.53 23.09 7.52
N LYS A 557 -42.07 22.04 6.83
CA LYS A 557 -41.98 21.97 5.37
C LYS A 557 -42.38 20.57 4.90
N VAL A 558 -42.99 20.51 3.73
CA VAL A 558 -43.31 19.26 3.03
C VAL A 558 -42.63 19.30 1.66
N PHE A 559 -42.09 18.16 1.25
CA PHE A 559 -41.45 17.95 -0.03
C PHE A 559 -42.08 16.74 -0.70
N ILE A 560 -42.34 16.83 -2.00
CA ILE A 560 -42.75 15.69 -2.83
C ILE A 560 -41.79 15.60 -4.01
N ASN A 561 -41.24 14.43 -4.27
CA ASN A 561 -40.25 14.17 -5.34
C ASN A 561 -39.04 15.12 -5.27
N GLY A 562 -38.57 15.42 -4.05
CA GLY A 562 -37.43 16.30 -3.80
C GLY A 562 -37.73 17.79 -3.94
N GLU A 563 -38.91 18.17 -4.43
CA GLU A 563 -39.34 19.57 -4.56
C GLU A 563 -40.09 20.03 -3.30
N LYS A 564 -39.75 21.21 -2.79
CA LYS A 564 -40.46 21.85 -1.67
C LYS A 564 -41.82 22.35 -2.12
N ILE A 565 -42.87 22.00 -1.38
CA ILE A 565 -44.23 22.47 -1.68
C ILE A 565 -44.37 23.97 -1.37
N SER A 566 -44.87 24.73 -2.34
CA SER A 566 -45.09 26.17 -2.19
C SER A 566 -46.29 26.46 -1.28
N SER A 567 -46.27 27.62 -0.62
CA SER A 567 -47.33 28.00 0.35
C SER A 567 -48.71 28.08 -0.27
N GLU A 568 -48.85 28.40 -1.56
CA GLU A 568 -50.15 28.39 -2.25
C GLU A 568 -50.76 26.98 -2.42
N HIS A 569 -49.96 25.93 -2.26
CA HIS A 569 -50.39 24.54 -2.35
C HIS A 569 -50.54 23.87 -0.97
N LEU A 570 -50.20 24.57 0.11
CA LEU A 570 -50.37 24.11 1.48
C LEU A 570 -51.67 24.63 2.09
N ILE A 571 -52.49 23.73 2.60
CA ILE A 571 -53.74 24.05 3.29
C ILE A 571 -53.58 23.74 4.77
N TYR A 572 -53.47 24.76 5.61
CA TYR A 572 -53.45 24.61 7.07
C TYR A 572 -54.87 24.69 7.63
N SER A 573 -55.37 23.57 8.14
CA SER A 573 -56.61 23.53 8.93
C SER A 573 -56.36 23.91 10.38
N ASN A 574 -55.13 23.71 10.86
CA ASN A 574 -54.63 24.19 12.15
C ASN A 574 -53.13 24.48 12.06
N GLY A 575 -52.64 25.48 12.79
CA GLY A 575 -51.25 25.92 12.73
C GLY A 575 -50.93 26.74 11.47
N ASN A 576 -49.65 26.88 11.17
CA ASN A 576 -49.11 27.52 9.95
C ASN A 576 -47.67 27.05 9.71
N SER A 577 -46.99 27.58 8.68
CA SER A 577 -45.60 27.22 8.34
C SER A 577 -44.59 27.47 9.45
N SER A 578 -44.88 28.38 10.39
CA SER A 578 -44.01 28.69 11.53
C SER A 578 -44.34 27.84 12.77
N THR A 579 -45.34 26.95 12.70
CA THR A 579 -45.62 26.00 13.79
C THR A 579 -44.43 25.06 13.96
N THR A 580 -43.91 25.00 15.19
CA THR A 580 -42.71 24.24 15.55
C THR A 580 -42.99 22.84 16.12
N SER A 581 -44.24 22.38 16.04
CA SER A 581 -44.64 21.05 16.51
C SER A 581 -44.00 19.95 15.64
N CYS A 582 -43.51 18.89 16.27
CA CYS A 582 -42.80 17.78 15.63
C CYS A 582 -42.96 16.45 16.43
N PHE A 583 -42.05 15.48 16.26
CA PHE A 583 -42.16 14.12 16.82
C PHE A 583 -42.37 14.05 18.33
N SER A 584 -41.71 14.91 19.10
CA SER A 584 -41.85 14.98 20.57
C SER A 584 -43.03 15.85 21.07
N THR A 585 -43.80 16.45 20.16
CA THR A 585 -44.94 17.30 20.57
C THR A 585 -46.10 16.50 21.18
N PRO A 586 -46.54 15.38 20.57
CA PRO A 586 -47.49 14.49 21.21
C PRO A 586 -46.89 13.89 22.51
N ASN A 587 -47.63 13.95 23.61
CA ASN A 587 -47.29 13.27 24.86
C ASN A 587 -47.88 11.86 24.92
N ASP A 588 -47.42 11.06 25.88
CA ASP A 588 -47.99 9.75 26.20
C ASP A 588 -48.05 8.78 25.00
N ILE A 589 -47.11 8.91 24.06
CA ILE A 589 -46.93 8.01 22.91
C ILE A 589 -46.57 6.61 23.40
N ASN A 590 -47.26 5.60 22.85
CA ASN A 590 -47.04 4.19 23.17
C ASN A 590 -47.06 3.27 21.94
N SER A 591 -47.22 3.84 20.73
CA SER A 591 -47.18 3.10 19.47
C SER A 591 -46.51 3.93 18.38
N ALA A 592 -45.69 3.26 17.56
CA ALA A 592 -45.11 3.80 16.34
C ALA A 592 -45.29 2.78 15.21
N ARG A 593 -45.99 3.14 14.14
CA ARG A 593 -46.34 2.23 13.06
C ARG A 593 -46.12 2.84 11.69
N ILE A 594 -45.63 2.04 10.75
CA ILE A 594 -45.70 2.32 9.31
C ILE A 594 -46.82 1.45 8.73
N GLY A 595 -47.62 2.03 7.85
CA GLY A 595 -48.72 1.35 7.17
C GLY A 595 -50.03 1.27 7.96
N SER A 596 -50.08 1.72 9.21
CA SER A 596 -51.34 1.83 9.95
C SER A 596 -51.35 2.93 11.02
N ARG A 597 -52.55 3.19 11.53
CA ARG A 597 -52.80 4.03 12.70
C ARG A 597 -53.46 3.22 13.79
N ASP A 598 -52.84 3.12 14.96
CA ASP A 598 -53.51 2.63 16.18
C ASP A 598 -54.18 3.81 16.89
N THR A 599 -55.49 3.94 16.76
CA THR A 599 -56.19 4.99 17.51
C THR A 599 -56.42 4.63 18.97
N GLY A 600 -56.17 3.39 19.36
CA GLY A 600 -56.47 2.86 20.68
C GLY A 600 -57.98 2.76 20.97
N VAL A 601 -58.86 3.41 20.22
CA VAL A 601 -60.29 3.47 20.53
C VAL A 601 -61.00 2.21 20.08
N HIS A 602 -61.19 1.27 21.00
CA HIS A 602 -62.03 0.07 20.80
C HIS A 602 -63.41 0.29 21.43
N THR A 603 -64.30 1.06 20.79
CA THR A 603 -65.67 1.30 21.31
C THR A 603 -66.66 0.16 21.06
N GLY A 604 -66.21 -1.02 20.64
CA GLY A 604 -67.03 -2.22 20.43
C GLY A 604 -66.60 -3.03 19.20
N PRO A 605 -67.26 -4.17 18.92
CA PRO A 605 -66.97 -4.98 17.74
C PRO A 605 -67.28 -4.18 16.46
N GLY A 606 -66.26 -3.92 15.63
CA GLY A 606 -66.43 -3.31 14.30
C GLY A 606 -66.37 -1.78 14.23
N THR A 607 -65.95 -1.08 15.31
CA THR A 607 -65.65 0.36 15.26
C THR A 607 -64.17 0.60 15.50
N THR A 608 -63.32 0.17 14.58
CA THR A 608 -61.91 0.60 14.55
C THR A 608 -61.82 1.86 13.69
N TYR A 609 -61.26 2.94 14.25
CA TYR A 609 -60.84 4.12 13.45
C TYR A 609 -59.46 3.88 12.80
N ASP A 610 -59.01 2.63 12.82
CA ASP A 610 -57.72 2.24 12.31
C ASP A 610 -57.77 2.36 10.79
N THR A 611 -56.83 3.12 10.28
CA THR A 611 -56.66 3.35 8.85
C THR A 611 -55.42 2.59 8.44
N TYR A 612 -55.55 1.76 7.42
CA TYR A 612 -54.48 0.90 6.92
C TYR A 612 -54.03 1.37 5.55
N PHE A 613 -52.76 1.13 5.24
CA PHE A 613 -52.16 1.44 3.96
C PHE A 613 -52.38 0.29 2.99
N ASN A 614 -52.78 0.58 1.75
CA ASN A 614 -52.85 -0.42 0.68
C ASN A 614 -51.81 -0.08 -0.39
N GLY A 615 -50.68 -0.77 -0.37
CA GLY A 615 -49.59 -0.51 -1.31
C GLY A 615 -48.21 -0.89 -0.82
N LEU A 616 -47.19 -0.22 -1.38
CA LEU A 616 -45.78 -0.42 -1.06
C LEU A 616 -45.19 0.84 -0.38
N ILE A 617 -44.32 0.64 0.60
CA ILE A 617 -43.50 1.69 1.20
C ILE A 617 -42.04 1.24 1.15
N ASP A 618 -41.14 2.19 0.88
CA ASP A 618 -39.72 1.89 0.78
C ASP A 618 -38.82 3.02 1.32
N GLU A 619 -37.55 2.71 1.61
CA GLU A 619 -36.48 3.67 1.90
C GLU A 619 -36.83 4.68 3.01
N VAL A 620 -37.48 4.20 4.07
CA VAL A 620 -37.98 5.05 5.16
C VAL A 620 -36.83 5.47 6.06
N SER A 621 -36.70 6.78 6.27
CA SER A 621 -35.59 7.37 7.01
C SER A 621 -36.07 8.46 7.97
N VAL A 622 -35.46 8.53 9.16
CA VAL A 622 -35.79 9.53 10.19
C VAL A 622 -34.51 10.18 10.73
N TRP A 623 -34.47 11.51 10.78
CA TRP A 623 -33.35 12.30 11.30
C TRP A 623 -33.75 13.13 12.53
N ASP A 624 -32.82 13.32 13.48
CA ASP A 624 -32.95 14.20 14.65
C ASP A 624 -32.59 15.68 14.35
N ARG A 625 -32.61 16.05 13.07
CA ARG A 625 -32.40 17.42 12.60
C ARG A 625 -33.31 17.77 11.42
N ASN A 626 -33.44 19.06 11.18
CA ASN A 626 -34.02 19.58 9.95
C ASN A 626 -33.04 19.42 8.79
N LEU A 627 -33.37 18.58 7.81
CA LEU A 627 -32.66 18.56 6.54
C LEU A 627 -32.97 19.85 5.75
N SER A 628 -31.97 20.36 5.05
CA SER A 628 -32.13 21.48 4.13
C SER A 628 -32.81 21.07 2.84
N ASP A 629 -33.34 22.06 2.11
CA ASP A 629 -34.02 21.85 0.82
C ASP A 629 -33.08 21.13 -0.18
N GLY A 630 -31.78 21.44 -0.16
CA GLY A 630 -30.77 20.78 -0.99
C GLY A 630 -30.44 19.34 -0.55
N GLU A 631 -30.43 19.07 0.76
CA GLU A 631 -30.21 17.71 1.28
C GLU A 631 -31.38 16.78 0.96
N ILE A 632 -32.62 17.27 0.99
CA ILE A 632 -33.80 16.48 0.62
C ILE A 632 -33.85 16.22 -0.89
N PHE A 633 -33.45 17.21 -1.69
CA PHE A 633 -33.30 17.02 -3.12
C PHE A 633 -32.17 16.02 -3.44
N ALA A 634 -31.05 16.10 -2.72
CA ALA A 634 -29.97 15.13 -2.83
C ALA A 634 -30.41 13.73 -2.37
N LEU A 635 -31.21 13.63 -1.31
CA LEU A 635 -31.80 12.36 -0.86
C LEU A 635 -32.65 11.75 -1.97
N TYR A 636 -33.64 12.49 -2.49
CA TYR A 636 -34.47 12.06 -3.61
C TYR A 636 -33.63 11.57 -4.80
N ASN A 637 -32.63 12.34 -5.23
CA ASN A 637 -31.78 11.98 -6.37
C ASN A 637 -30.84 10.82 -6.05
N SER A 638 -30.28 10.73 -4.84
CA SER A 638 -29.37 9.65 -4.46
C SER A 638 -30.07 8.29 -4.53
N SER A 639 -31.35 8.27 -4.16
CA SER A 639 -32.18 7.09 -4.25
C SER A 639 -32.51 6.79 -5.72
N VAL A 640 -32.71 7.80 -6.58
CA VAL A 640 -32.89 7.65 -8.04
C VAL A 640 -31.60 7.23 -8.80
N VAL A 641 -30.42 7.55 -8.27
CA VAL A 641 -29.10 7.33 -8.91
C VAL A 641 -28.49 5.97 -8.55
N ALA A 642 -29.04 5.25 -7.58
CA ALA A 642 -28.46 4.03 -6.99
C ALA A 642 -28.31 2.80 -7.93
N LYS A 643 -28.70 2.86 -9.22
CA LYS A 643 -28.53 1.74 -10.18
C LYS A 643 -27.78 2.04 -11.48
N PHE A 644 -26.95 3.08 -11.54
CA PHE A 644 -26.10 3.28 -12.74
C PHE A 644 -24.62 3.44 -12.38
N VAL A 645 -23.97 2.31 -12.07
CA VAL A 645 -22.50 2.22 -12.06
C VAL A 645 -22.08 1.23 -13.14
N ASP A 646 -22.09 1.68 -14.39
CA ASP A 646 -21.16 1.05 -15.33
C ASP A 646 -19.73 1.49 -14.97
N LYS A 647 -18.78 0.58 -15.16
CA LYS A 647 -17.36 0.82 -14.90
C LYS A 647 -16.93 2.13 -15.57
N ASN A 648 -16.58 3.13 -14.77
CA ASN A 648 -16.02 4.38 -15.24
C ASN A 648 -14.53 4.25 -15.61
N ILE A 649 -13.98 3.05 -15.75
CA ILE A 649 -12.57 2.80 -16.05
C ILE A 649 -12.46 1.83 -17.23
N VAL A 650 -11.79 2.29 -18.28
CA VAL A 650 -11.48 1.53 -19.48
C VAL A 650 -9.99 1.19 -19.50
N ASP A 651 -9.68 -0.09 -19.68
CA ASP A 651 -8.33 -0.62 -19.79
C ASP A 651 -8.05 -0.96 -21.27
N ALA A 652 -7.06 -0.30 -21.87
CA ALA A 652 -6.59 -0.64 -23.21
C ALA A 652 -5.72 -1.91 -23.25
N GLY A 653 -5.32 -2.44 -22.09
CA GLY A 653 -4.40 -3.56 -21.92
C GLY A 653 -2.93 -3.22 -22.17
N VAL A 654 -2.65 -2.03 -22.70
CA VAL A 654 -1.33 -1.47 -23.03
C VAL A 654 -1.38 0.04 -22.92
N VAL A 655 -0.23 0.70 -22.81
CA VAL A 655 -0.14 2.17 -22.82
C VAL A 655 -0.45 2.69 -24.21
N VAL A 656 -1.42 3.60 -24.31
CA VAL A 656 -1.90 4.18 -25.57
C VAL A 656 -2.08 5.69 -25.46
N ASP A 657 -2.24 6.33 -26.62
CA ASP A 657 -2.68 7.72 -26.72
C ASP A 657 -4.18 7.73 -27.08
N TRP A 658 -5.01 8.30 -26.21
CA TRP A 658 -6.46 8.34 -26.32
C TRP A 658 -6.89 9.57 -27.12
N ASN A 659 -7.73 9.35 -28.14
CA ASN A 659 -7.97 10.35 -29.20
C ASN A 659 -9.39 10.92 -29.19
N SER A 660 -10.40 10.08 -28.97
CA SER A 660 -11.79 10.55 -28.98
C SER A 660 -12.73 9.62 -28.24
N ILE A 661 -13.83 10.20 -27.76
CA ILE A 661 -14.92 9.52 -27.07
C ILE A 661 -16.24 9.81 -27.80
N GLN A 662 -17.10 8.83 -27.97
CA GLN A 662 -18.44 8.99 -28.55
C GLN A 662 -19.46 8.31 -27.65
N ILE A 663 -20.59 8.99 -27.43
CA ILE A 663 -21.74 8.46 -26.73
C ILE A 663 -22.69 7.87 -27.78
N ASN A 664 -22.91 6.55 -27.77
CA ASN A 664 -23.64 5.86 -28.84
C ASN A 664 -25.16 5.86 -28.65
N SER A 665 -25.63 5.76 -27.42
CA SER A 665 -27.06 5.82 -27.11
C SER A 665 -27.51 7.27 -26.91
N ASN A 666 -28.76 7.57 -27.29
CA ASN A 666 -29.41 8.76 -26.78
C ASN A 666 -29.45 8.64 -25.26
N PHE A 667 -29.28 9.75 -24.56
CA PHE A 667 -29.58 9.80 -23.14
C PHE A 667 -31.05 9.43 -22.95
N ASP A 668 -31.33 8.15 -22.70
CA ASP A 668 -32.65 7.71 -22.28
C ASP A 668 -32.74 8.06 -20.81
N TYR A 669 -33.17 9.28 -20.54
CA TYR A 669 -33.33 9.74 -19.16
C TYR A 669 -34.46 9.01 -18.44
N GLY A 670 -35.14 8.00 -19.00
CA GLY A 670 -36.12 7.15 -18.31
C GLY A 670 -37.36 7.86 -17.76
N PHE A 671 -37.41 9.19 -17.84
CA PHE A 671 -38.42 10.05 -17.25
C PHE A 671 -38.96 10.92 -18.38
N GLY A 672 -40.10 10.56 -18.96
CA GLY A 672 -40.72 11.33 -20.03
C GLY A 672 -40.79 12.82 -19.70
N ASP A 673 -40.33 13.68 -20.61
CA ASP A 673 -40.42 15.15 -20.71
C ASP A 673 -40.28 16.06 -19.46
N THR A 674 -40.12 15.52 -18.24
CA THR A 674 -40.42 16.27 -17.00
C THR A 674 -39.16 16.64 -16.20
N VAL A 675 -38.09 15.85 -16.28
CA VAL A 675 -36.78 16.19 -15.69
C VAL A 675 -35.82 16.52 -16.82
N GLY A 676 -36.01 17.69 -17.41
CA GLY A 676 -35.21 18.12 -18.53
C GLY A 676 -33.76 18.35 -18.13
N VAL A 677 -32.85 17.56 -18.70
CA VAL A 677 -31.41 17.86 -18.75
C VAL A 677 -31.17 18.77 -19.96
N SER A 678 -30.54 19.93 -19.75
CA SER A 678 -30.23 20.90 -20.81
C SER A 678 -28.89 20.63 -21.49
N SER A 679 -27.90 20.15 -20.75
CA SER A 679 -26.61 19.70 -21.30
C SER A 679 -25.95 18.64 -20.42
N VAL A 680 -25.08 17.84 -21.03
CA VAL A 680 -24.25 16.86 -20.33
C VAL A 680 -22.79 17.18 -20.62
N ASP A 681 -22.01 17.29 -19.55
CA ASP A 681 -20.57 17.53 -19.60
C ASP A 681 -19.85 16.31 -19.03
N MET A 682 -18.59 16.11 -19.40
CA MET A 682 -17.78 14.97 -18.97
C MET A 682 -16.36 15.42 -18.67
N ASN A 683 -15.80 14.95 -17.57
CA ASN A 683 -14.37 15.07 -17.31
C ASN A 683 -13.72 13.71 -17.51
N VAL A 684 -12.96 13.54 -18.59
CA VAL A 684 -12.21 12.31 -18.88
C VAL A 684 -10.82 12.44 -18.27
N TYR A 685 -10.28 11.39 -17.67
CA TYR A 685 -8.97 11.42 -17.02
C TYR A 685 -8.17 10.12 -17.22
N SER A 686 -6.84 10.21 -17.19
CA SER A 686 -5.95 9.03 -17.16
C SER A 686 -5.68 8.54 -15.76
N CYS A 687 -5.35 7.27 -15.64
CA CYS A 687 -5.00 6.63 -14.37
C CYS A 687 -3.75 5.75 -14.49
N ASP A 688 -3.03 5.62 -13.37
CA ASP A 688 -1.83 4.78 -13.27
C ASP A 688 -2.15 3.35 -12.82
N ASP A 689 -3.36 3.14 -12.29
CA ASP A 689 -3.82 1.88 -11.72
C ASP A 689 -5.24 1.53 -12.23
N PRO A 690 -5.62 0.23 -12.24
CA PRO A 690 -6.90 -0.25 -12.76
C PRO A 690 -8.13 0.17 -11.93
N PHE A 691 -7.93 0.83 -10.78
CA PHE A 691 -8.98 1.36 -9.92
C PHE A 691 -9.05 2.89 -9.94
N CYS A 692 -8.15 3.55 -10.67
CA CYS A 692 -8.06 5.01 -10.77
C CYS A 692 -7.93 5.71 -9.40
N GLU A 693 -7.18 5.11 -8.46
CA GLU A 693 -6.83 5.75 -7.20
C GLU A 693 -5.95 6.99 -7.42
N VAL A 694 -5.13 6.96 -8.48
CA VAL A 694 -4.29 8.10 -8.89
C VAL A 694 -4.64 8.56 -10.31
N LYS A 695 -5.27 9.75 -10.40
CA LYS A 695 -5.58 10.42 -11.67
C LYS A 695 -4.39 11.27 -12.13
N THR A 696 -3.91 11.09 -13.36
CA THR A 696 -2.66 11.70 -13.85
C THR A 696 -2.83 12.81 -14.87
N SER A 697 -3.93 12.84 -15.61
CA SER A 697 -4.28 13.92 -16.53
C SER A 697 -5.79 13.97 -16.72
N PHE A 698 -6.32 15.10 -17.19
CA PHE A 698 -7.76 15.29 -17.38
C PHE A 698 -8.07 16.10 -18.65
N ASN A 699 -9.25 15.87 -19.21
CA ASN A 699 -9.78 16.54 -20.38
C ASN A 699 -11.30 16.70 -20.23
N TYR A 700 -11.74 17.96 -20.10
CA TYR A 700 -13.15 18.29 -19.91
C TYR A 700 -13.85 18.52 -21.25
N LEU A 701 -15.03 17.93 -21.40
CA LEU A 701 -15.89 17.99 -22.56
C LEU A 701 -17.23 18.58 -22.14
N ALA A 702 -17.68 19.62 -22.83
CA ALA A 702 -18.95 20.27 -22.54
C ALA A 702 -19.97 20.02 -23.67
N ASP A 703 -21.25 20.09 -23.32
CA ASP A 703 -22.39 20.03 -24.23
C ASP A 703 -22.39 18.78 -25.14
N LEU A 704 -22.19 17.63 -24.50
CA LEU A 704 -22.12 16.33 -25.16
C LEU A 704 -23.48 15.96 -25.77
N ASN A 705 -23.43 15.52 -27.01
CA ASN A 705 -24.59 15.07 -27.78
C ASN A 705 -24.37 13.62 -28.22
N SER A 706 -25.43 12.82 -28.17
CA SER A 706 -25.39 11.43 -28.66
C SER A 706 -25.01 11.37 -30.14
N GLY A 707 -24.32 10.29 -30.51
CA GLY A 707 -23.89 10.02 -31.88
C GLY A 707 -22.68 10.82 -32.37
N SER A 708 -22.16 11.80 -31.61
CA SER A 708 -20.99 12.60 -31.99
C SER A 708 -19.69 12.14 -31.33
N PHE A 709 -18.57 12.17 -32.06
CA PHE A 709 -17.24 11.97 -31.49
C PHE A 709 -16.68 13.28 -30.95
N PHE A 710 -16.22 13.26 -29.71
CA PHE A 710 -15.56 14.36 -29.03
C PHE A 710 -14.06 14.06 -28.92
N PRO A 711 -13.18 14.96 -29.40
CA PRO A 711 -11.74 14.75 -29.30
C PRO A 711 -11.28 14.87 -27.85
N ILE A 712 -10.38 13.99 -27.42
CA ILE A 712 -9.68 14.05 -26.15
C ILE A 712 -8.17 14.06 -26.38
N THR A 713 -7.39 14.57 -25.43
CA THR A 713 -5.92 14.58 -25.50
C THR A 713 -5.35 14.04 -24.21
N ILE A 714 -5.35 12.71 -24.09
CA ILE A 714 -4.81 11.97 -22.94
C ILE A 714 -3.79 11.00 -23.49
N ASN A 715 -2.51 11.24 -23.16
CA ASN A 715 -1.38 10.46 -23.67
C ASN A 715 -0.77 9.63 -22.56
N ASP A 716 -0.01 8.60 -22.94
CA ASP A 716 0.81 7.81 -22.00
C ASP A 716 0.02 7.15 -20.86
N SER A 717 -1.16 6.60 -21.16
CA SER A 717 -1.92 5.86 -20.14
C SER A 717 -2.55 4.58 -20.65
N GLN A 718 -2.53 3.55 -19.80
CA GLN A 718 -3.23 2.29 -20.02
C GLN A 718 -4.71 2.37 -19.60
N TYR A 719 -5.01 3.19 -18.60
CA TYR A 719 -6.33 3.28 -17.98
C TYR A 719 -6.91 4.68 -18.12
N ILE A 720 -8.16 4.79 -18.50
CA ILE A 720 -8.88 6.06 -18.56
C ILE A 720 -10.17 5.90 -17.79
N GLY A 721 -10.52 6.92 -17.02
CA GLY A 721 -11.85 7.05 -16.50
C GLY A 721 -12.53 8.35 -16.86
N PHE A 722 -13.79 8.47 -16.44
CA PHE A 722 -14.57 9.67 -16.69
C PHE A 722 -15.61 9.92 -15.60
N ASP A 723 -15.88 11.20 -15.37
CA ASP A 723 -16.93 11.72 -14.51
C ASP A 723 -17.97 12.43 -15.37
N VAL A 724 -19.27 12.19 -15.15
CA VAL A 724 -20.36 12.85 -15.90
C VAL A 724 -21.04 13.90 -15.04
N TYR A 725 -21.29 15.06 -15.65
CA TYR A 725 -22.00 16.18 -15.07
C TYR A 725 -23.21 16.50 -15.93
N PHE A 726 -24.33 16.84 -15.32
CA PHE A 726 -25.52 17.25 -16.06
C PHE A 726 -26.01 18.60 -15.58
N LYS A 727 -26.47 19.40 -16.54
CA LYS A 727 -27.11 20.68 -16.30
C LYS A 727 -28.61 20.51 -16.45
N LEU A 728 -29.37 21.04 -15.50
CA LEU A 728 -30.83 20.98 -15.56
C LEU A 728 -31.38 22.07 -16.50
N ILE A 729 -32.57 21.89 -17.07
CA ILE A 729 -33.29 22.94 -17.81
C ILE A 729 -33.58 24.12 -16.85
N GLU A 730 -33.58 25.35 -17.36
CA GLU A 730 -33.65 26.63 -16.62
C GLU A 730 -34.69 26.70 -15.48
N LYS A 731 -35.77 25.91 -15.54
CA LYS A 731 -36.77 25.81 -14.44
C LYS A 731 -36.14 25.34 -13.11
N TYR A 732 -35.00 24.66 -13.16
CA TYR A 732 -34.30 24.04 -12.03
C TYR A 732 -32.90 24.62 -11.76
N SER A 733 -32.51 25.71 -12.44
CA SER A 733 -31.14 26.25 -12.38
C SER A 733 -30.78 26.96 -11.06
N SER A 734 -31.75 27.16 -10.16
CA SER A 734 -31.52 27.74 -8.83
C SER A 734 -30.80 26.80 -7.85
N TYR A 735 -30.63 25.52 -8.21
CA TYR A 735 -30.05 24.48 -7.36
C TYR A 735 -28.55 24.18 -7.64
N GLY A 736 -27.93 24.92 -8.55
CA GLY A 736 -26.52 24.76 -8.95
C GLY A 736 -26.36 24.51 -10.45
N ASP A 737 -25.27 25.01 -11.05
CA ASP A 737 -25.05 24.97 -12.50
C ASP A 737 -24.82 23.56 -13.05
N TYR A 738 -24.32 22.62 -12.24
CA TYR A 738 -24.02 21.23 -12.63
C TYR A 738 -24.16 20.28 -11.45
N ASN A 739 -24.86 19.16 -11.65
CA ASN A 739 -24.95 18.07 -10.68
C ASN A 739 -24.05 16.91 -11.12
N TYR A 740 -23.35 16.31 -10.16
CA TYR A 740 -22.48 15.16 -10.38
C TYR A 740 -23.31 13.87 -10.40
N ALA A 741 -23.25 13.12 -11.50
CA ALA A 741 -24.00 11.86 -11.67
C ALA A 741 -23.16 10.59 -11.46
N GLY A 742 -21.84 10.70 -11.31
CA GLY A 742 -20.95 9.54 -11.50
C GLY A 742 -20.97 9.03 -12.95
N SER A 743 -20.74 7.73 -13.18
CA SER A 743 -20.64 7.14 -14.53
C SER A 743 -21.97 6.64 -15.08
N PHE A 744 -22.71 7.56 -15.69
CA PHE A 744 -24.08 7.36 -16.16
C PHE A 744 -24.23 6.79 -17.59
N LEU A 745 -23.14 6.56 -18.33
CA LEU A 745 -23.19 6.25 -19.77
C LEU A 745 -23.00 4.77 -20.07
N LYS A 746 -24.06 4.11 -20.57
CA LYS A 746 -24.07 2.66 -20.86
C LYS A 746 -23.43 2.25 -22.20
N ASP A 747 -23.28 3.16 -23.16
CA ASP A 747 -22.72 2.82 -24.49
C ASP A 747 -21.73 3.88 -24.99
N LEU A 748 -20.46 3.68 -24.65
CA LEU A 748 -19.38 4.60 -24.99
C LEU A 748 -18.40 3.96 -25.97
N ASN A 749 -18.19 4.59 -27.12
CA ASN A 749 -17.09 4.26 -28.02
C ASN A 749 -15.86 5.10 -27.67
N ILE A 750 -14.75 4.45 -27.31
CA ILE A 750 -13.48 5.13 -27.09
C ILE A 750 -12.49 4.72 -28.19
N ALA A 751 -11.91 5.71 -28.87
CA ALA A 751 -10.86 5.51 -29.85
C ALA A 751 -9.50 5.88 -29.28
N TYR A 752 -8.53 4.99 -29.45
CA TYR A 752 -7.14 5.19 -29.06
C TYR A 752 -6.19 4.76 -30.18
N LYS A 753 -4.96 5.23 -30.12
CA LYS A 753 -3.88 4.82 -31.03
C LYS A 753 -2.80 4.10 -30.22
N GLN A 754 -2.57 2.84 -30.55
CA GLN A 754 -1.46 2.10 -30.00
C GLN A 754 -0.13 2.67 -30.51
N ARG A 755 0.83 2.91 -29.62
CA ARG A 755 2.19 3.26 -30.04
C ARG A 755 2.82 2.03 -30.69
N THR A 756 3.30 2.21 -31.91
CA THR A 756 4.19 1.24 -32.55
C THR A 756 5.59 1.54 -32.02
N GLU A 757 6.23 0.56 -31.39
CA GLU A 757 7.62 0.67 -30.95
C GLU A 757 8.48 1.11 -32.15
N GLN A 758 9.18 2.24 -32.00
CA GLN A 758 10.15 2.75 -32.96
C GLN A 758 11.57 2.47 -32.49
#